data_AF-A0A397IJ64-F1
#
_entry.id   AF-A0A397IJ64-F1
#
_cell.length_a   1.000
_cell.length_b   1.000
_cell.length_c   1.000
_cell.angle_alpha   90.00
_cell.angle_beta   90.00
_cell.angle_gamma   90.00
#
_symmetry.space_group_name_H-M   'P 1'
#
loop_
_entity.id
_entity.type
_entity.pdbx_description
1 polymer ?
#
loop_
_entity_poly.entity_id
_entity_poly.type
_entity_poly.pdbx_seq_one_letter_code
_entity_poly.pdbx_strand_id
1 'polypeptide(L)'
;MRPQPLWRSFGRLQSAYSHPCLSFGLGRRAIQTVTSTSQIPDFAFAFDIDGVLLRSSKPIPGAAESLALLKGQGIPFILLTNGGGKHESERVAEISEKLKVPLDASDIIQSHSPFAELVKGPDEHSSLENKCVLVVGGEGDSCRKVAEQYGFKNVVTPGDIFMANPSIWPFSKSFKDYYEKFARPIPNPVDPRDPTKGLKIDAIFVYNDPRDWGLDAHVIIDVLLSSQGVLGTLSEKNGRTDLPNKGFLQDGQPHLYFSNPDLWWAAAYHLPRLGQGGFREALEGTWAAITGGPSKGVELKKTIIGKPYQGTYEFAERQLLRNRTRIFGTDTAKPLRNVYMVGDNPESDIRGANSYRSGHGSKWHSILVRTGVYRGGEPAWTPKVIVDDSHNELPTSPDSVCKLRETQATMADSELPVRPKPEETAAAAPAEGAEGTEGTEKGPSKSALKKAAKEKAKAEKAAARAAQEKAQAAAAEANDTAKGLYGQLPESEDVVPSTKFSELGDEYYEKEVTVVARVDNARVQSAKLAFLMLRQQGKKVQAVIAAAEPISRQMVKYTGGLNVNSIVQVTGIVKKPAIPISSATLSNLEIHIRKVYMISEAAQMLPMQVKDAERPPPETTEEGNLVDAEGAPIVTLKTRLDNRVLDLQTETSQAITWISSGVAELFAEYMIKSGSRWIFTPKLVGAATEGGSNVFEVKYFKRNAYLAQSPQLYKQMCIAGDMESVFEIAPVFRAEESNTHRHLTEFAGLDFEKTFRSHYHEVLEFAENLLVFILSQLKERYKDQIAIIQKSYPKAGDFKLPKDGKALRLNYMDGVALLKEAGVDVSEQERFENDLTTAMEKQLGQIIRDKYDTDFYVLDKFPMAVRPFYTKACPQDPRFSNSYDFFMRGEEIMSGAQRINDIKELEESMIAKGLDPKEEGFEDYLAAFRQGCPPHAGGGLGLNRIVMFFLGLPNIRLSSLFPRDPQRLRP
;
A
#
# COMPACT_ATOMS: atom_id res chain seq x y z
N MET A 1 53.18 -32.36 22.61
CA MET A 1 52.90 -33.39 23.65
C MET A 1 51.66 -32.95 24.43
N ARG A 2 50.67 -33.84 24.63
CA ARG A 2 49.60 -33.69 25.64
C ARG A 2 50.18 -33.86 27.06
N PRO A 3 49.47 -33.45 28.12
CA PRO A 3 48.52 -34.37 28.78
C PRO A 3 47.17 -33.76 29.22
N GLN A 4 46.19 -34.65 29.37
CA GLN A 4 44.86 -34.58 30.04
C GLN A 4 44.97 -35.32 31.41
N PRO A 5 43.90 -35.59 32.21
CA PRO A 5 42.71 -34.82 32.66
C PRO A 5 42.43 -35.00 34.20
N LEU A 6 41.36 -34.40 34.76
CA LEU A 6 40.50 -35.00 35.82
C LEU A 6 39.23 -34.16 36.11
N TRP A 7 38.18 -34.81 36.62
CA TRP A 7 36.74 -34.48 36.61
C TRP A 7 36.12 -34.32 38.02
N ARG A 8 34.93 -33.67 38.08
CA ARG A 8 33.78 -33.78 39.04
C ARG A 8 33.75 -32.98 40.37
N SER A 9 32.60 -32.31 40.63
CA SER A 9 31.59 -32.77 41.61
C SER A 9 30.24 -32.02 41.48
N PHE A 10 29.18 -32.64 42.02
CA PHE A 10 27.74 -32.45 41.80
C PHE A 10 27.00 -32.44 43.16
N GLY A 11 25.93 -31.64 43.30
CA GLY A 11 24.62 -32.13 43.77
C GLY A 11 24.15 -31.92 45.23
N ARG A 12 22.83 -32.21 45.40
CA ARG A 12 22.02 -32.64 46.58
C ARG A 12 20.95 -31.63 47.05
N LEU A 13 19.75 -31.99 47.55
CA LEU A 13 18.99 -33.27 47.74
C LEU A 13 17.52 -32.93 48.13
N GLN A 14 16.62 -33.91 48.02
CA GLN A 14 15.17 -33.88 48.32
C GLN A 14 14.76 -34.43 49.72
N SER A 15 13.55 -34.05 50.14
CA SER A 15 12.47 -34.81 50.86
C SER A 15 12.49 -35.01 52.40
N ALA A 16 11.41 -34.57 53.10
CA ALA A 16 10.38 -35.45 53.73
C ALA A 16 9.35 -34.72 54.66
N TYR A 17 8.05 -34.95 54.39
CA TYR A 17 6.82 -35.19 55.22
C TYR A 17 6.36 -34.40 56.49
N SER A 18 5.17 -33.76 56.34
CA SER A 18 3.87 -33.81 57.09
C SER A 18 3.60 -33.25 58.53
N HIS A 19 2.72 -32.21 58.57
CA HIS A 19 1.51 -31.91 59.41
C HIS A 19 1.60 -31.73 60.96
N PRO A 20 0.62 -31.09 61.70
CA PRO A 20 -0.63 -30.35 61.34
C PRO A 20 -0.96 -29.03 62.14
N CYS A 21 -2.14 -28.41 61.84
CA CYS A 21 -3.11 -27.73 62.74
C CYS A 21 -3.10 -26.20 63.09
N LEU A 22 -4.30 -25.58 62.91
CA LEU A 22 -4.99 -24.49 63.67
C LEU A 22 -4.39 -23.05 63.64
N SER A 23 -5.10 -21.91 63.64
CA SER A 23 -6.49 -21.41 63.47
C SER A 23 -6.48 -19.88 63.76
N PHE A 24 -7.61 -19.18 63.56
CA PHE A 24 -7.90 -17.71 63.69
C PHE A 24 -7.64 -16.91 62.41
N GLY A 25 -8.64 -16.35 61.69
CA GLY A 25 -9.83 -15.58 62.11
C GLY A 25 -9.48 -14.09 61.93
N LEU A 26 -10.14 -13.20 61.16
CA LEU A 26 -11.52 -13.03 60.70
C LEU A 26 -11.53 -12.03 59.51
N GLY A 27 -12.52 -12.15 58.62
CA GLY A 27 -13.17 -11.00 57.98
C GLY A 27 -12.85 -10.69 56.51
N ARG A 28 -13.48 -11.39 55.54
CA ARG A 28 -13.73 -10.86 54.19
C ARG A 28 -15.17 -11.17 53.76
N ARG A 29 -15.87 -10.11 53.31
CA ARG A 29 -17.17 -10.19 52.63
C ARG A 29 -17.02 -11.05 51.37
N ALA A 30 -17.84 -12.07 51.25
CA ALA A 30 -17.92 -12.93 50.08
C ALA A 30 -18.70 -12.22 48.95
N ILE A 31 -18.05 -12.02 47.82
CA ILE A 31 -18.72 -11.85 46.52
C ILE A 31 -18.80 -13.27 45.94
N GLN A 32 -20.01 -13.75 45.71
CA GLN A 32 -20.26 -15.00 45.01
C GLN A 32 -19.74 -14.89 43.56
N THR A 33 -18.67 -15.60 43.24
CA THR A 33 -18.34 -15.94 41.86
C THR A 33 -19.30 -17.03 41.38
N VAL A 34 -20.21 -16.64 40.50
CA VAL A 34 -21.00 -17.56 39.67
C VAL A 34 -20.03 -18.33 38.79
N THR A 35 -19.86 -19.63 39.04
CA THR A 35 -19.26 -20.55 38.08
C THR A 35 -20.21 -20.75 36.92
N SER A 36 -20.03 -19.98 35.83
CA SER A 36 -20.66 -20.31 34.55
C SER A 36 -19.93 -21.50 33.93
N THR A 37 -20.58 -22.66 33.91
CA THR A 37 -20.18 -23.80 33.08
C THR A 37 -20.19 -23.35 31.60
N SER A 38 -19.03 -23.25 30.94
CA SER A 38 -19.00 -22.90 29.51
C SER A 38 -19.60 -24.04 28.70
N GLN A 39 -20.76 -23.80 28.11
CA GLN A 39 -21.43 -24.77 27.25
C GLN A 39 -20.63 -24.95 25.96
N ILE A 40 -20.25 -26.18 25.60
CA ILE A 40 -19.50 -26.45 24.35
C ILE A 40 -20.39 -26.08 23.15
N PRO A 41 -19.95 -25.18 22.24
CA PRO A 41 -20.72 -24.83 21.04
C PRO A 41 -20.98 -26.04 20.13
N ASP A 42 -22.19 -26.10 19.58
CA ASP A 42 -22.59 -27.07 18.54
C ASP A 42 -22.55 -26.46 17.12
N PHE A 43 -21.96 -25.28 16.98
CA PHE A 43 -21.73 -24.59 15.71
C PHE A 43 -20.31 -24.04 15.61
N ALA A 44 -19.90 -23.69 14.40
CA ALA A 44 -18.58 -23.14 14.09
C ALA A 44 -18.63 -22.22 12.88
N PHE A 45 -17.53 -21.52 12.62
CA PHE A 45 -17.37 -20.66 11.44
C PHE A 45 -16.24 -21.12 10.53
N ALA A 46 -16.41 -20.93 9.23
CA ALA A 46 -15.34 -20.98 8.25
C ALA A 46 -15.30 -19.62 7.56
N PHE A 47 -14.12 -19.00 7.50
CA PHE A 47 -13.94 -17.70 6.87
C PHE A 47 -13.05 -17.85 5.65
N ASP A 48 -13.49 -17.35 4.49
CA ASP A 48 -12.52 -16.98 3.48
C ASP A 48 -11.58 -15.89 4.03
N ILE A 49 -10.40 -15.77 3.43
CA ILE A 49 -9.41 -14.77 3.84
C ILE A 49 -9.49 -13.54 2.93
N ASP A 50 -9.50 -13.76 1.61
CA ASP A 50 -9.27 -12.73 0.61
C ASP A 50 -10.60 -12.10 0.17
N GLY A 51 -10.93 -10.95 0.76
CA GLY A 51 -12.20 -10.28 0.55
C GLY A 51 -13.13 -10.38 1.76
N VAL A 52 -12.80 -11.19 2.77
CA VAL A 52 -13.55 -11.31 4.04
C VAL A 52 -12.75 -10.83 5.24
N LEU A 53 -11.50 -11.27 5.39
CA LEU A 53 -10.62 -10.84 6.50
C LEU A 53 -9.57 -9.84 6.05
N LEU A 54 -9.02 -10.02 4.85
CA LEU A 54 -7.99 -9.20 4.25
C LEU A 54 -8.40 -8.78 2.84
N ARG A 55 -8.06 -7.57 2.42
CA ARG A 55 -8.14 -7.14 1.03
C ARG A 55 -6.77 -6.63 0.58
N SER A 56 -6.12 -7.34 -0.35
CA SER A 56 -4.75 -7.01 -0.80
C SER A 56 -3.79 -6.83 0.39
N SER A 57 -3.79 -7.79 1.33
CA SER A 57 -3.02 -7.77 2.58
C SER A 57 -3.42 -6.76 3.65
N LYS A 58 -4.47 -5.95 3.45
CA LYS A 58 -4.98 -5.03 4.48
C LYS A 58 -6.17 -5.65 5.23
N PRO A 59 -6.19 -5.61 6.57
CA PRO A 59 -7.36 -6.00 7.35
C PRO A 59 -8.64 -5.29 6.91
N ILE A 60 -9.72 -6.06 6.74
CA ILE A 60 -11.06 -5.53 6.55
C ILE A 60 -11.59 -5.08 7.93
N PRO A 61 -12.25 -3.90 8.03
CA PRO A 61 -12.81 -3.42 9.29
C PRO A 61 -13.72 -4.46 9.96
N GLY A 62 -13.57 -4.65 11.28
CA GLY A 62 -14.33 -5.65 12.04
C GLY A 62 -13.77 -7.06 12.02
N ALA A 63 -12.85 -7.39 11.11
CA ALA A 63 -12.31 -8.75 10.97
C ALA A 63 -11.52 -9.21 12.21
N ALA A 64 -10.67 -8.33 12.74
CA ALA A 64 -9.86 -8.63 13.93
C ALA A 64 -10.73 -8.79 15.18
N GLU A 65 -11.70 -7.89 15.35
CA GLU A 65 -12.64 -7.88 16.46
C GLU A 65 -13.51 -9.15 16.46
N SER A 66 -14.01 -9.55 15.29
CA SER A 66 -14.82 -10.77 15.16
C SER A 66 -14.03 -12.04 15.46
N LEU A 67 -12.79 -12.18 14.95
CA LEU A 67 -11.95 -13.34 15.27
C LEU A 67 -11.55 -13.37 16.75
N ALA A 68 -11.21 -12.22 17.34
CA ALA A 68 -10.90 -12.10 18.76
C ALA A 68 -12.11 -12.47 19.62
N LEU A 69 -13.32 -12.07 19.23
CA LEU A 69 -14.57 -12.40 19.92
C LEU A 69 -14.85 -13.91 19.86
N LEU A 70 -14.75 -14.53 18.69
CA LEU A 70 -14.92 -15.98 18.55
C LEU A 70 -13.94 -16.75 19.44
N LYS A 71 -12.67 -16.32 19.44
CA LYS A 71 -11.63 -16.93 20.29
C LYS A 71 -11.92 -16.73 21.78
N GLY A 72 -12.31 -15.53 22.19
CA GLY A 72 -12.67 -15.21 23.58
C GLY A 72 -13.90 -15.96 24.09
N GLN A 73 -14.83 -16.31 23.20
CA GLN A 73 -16.02 -17.11 23.50
C GLN A 73 -15.80 -18.63 23.34
N GLY A 74 -14.61 -19.05 22.91
CA GLY A 74 -14.31 -20.46 22.64
C GLY A 74 -15.08 -21.03 21.43
N ILE A 75 -15.59 -20.21 20.53
CA ILE A 75 -16.32 -20.68 19.35
C ILE A 75 -15.31 -21.20 18.30
N PRO A 76 -15.40 -22.47 17.86
CA PRO A 76 -14.49 -23.01 16.87
C PRO A 76 -14.61 -22.28 15.53
N PHE A 77 -13.48 -21.99 14.90
CA PHE A 77 -13.45 -21.49 13.53
C PHE A 77 -12.25 -22.01 12.74
N ILE A 78 -12.30 -21.87 11.42
CA ILE A 78 -11.18 -22.13 10.52
C ILE A 78 -11.13 -21.06 9.42
N LEU A 79 -9.94 -20.73 8.96
CA LEU A 79 -9.70 -19.87 7.81
C LEU A 79 -9.50 -20.76 6.59
N LEU A 80 -10.31 -20.58 5.53
CA LEU A 80 -10.35 -21.46 4.37
C LEU A 80 -10.18 -20.63 3.09
N THR A 81 -8.99 -20.65 2.49
CA THR A 81 -8.64 -19.89 1.28
C THR A 81 -8.18 -20.78 0.13
N ASN A 82 -8.42 -20.32 -1.10
CA ASN A 82 -7.80 -20.89 -2.30
C ASN A 82 -6.42 -20.28 -2.60
N GLY A 83 -6.03 -19.23 -1.88
CA GLY A 83 -4.65 -18.73 -1.87
C GLY A 83 -3.68 -19.75 -1.28
N GLY A 84 -2.40 -19.66 -1.66
CA GLY A 84 -1.36 -20.55 -1.18
C GLY A 84 0.04 -20.16 -1.66
N GLY A 85 0.96 -21.12 -1.62
CA GLY A 85 2.35 -20.97 -2.07
C GLY A 85 3.37 -20.82 -0.94
N LYS A 86 2.91 -20.89 0.31
CA LYS A 86 3.71 -20.86 1.54
C LYS A 86 3.12 -21.85 2.54
N HIS A 87 3.89 -22.30 3.52
CA HIS A 87 3.37 -23.23 4.53
C HIS A 87 2.39 -22.54 5.48
N GLU A 88 1.44 -23.29 6.05
CA GLU A 88 0.40 -22.78 6.94
C GLU A 88 0.97 -21.97 8.12
N SER A 89 2.10 -22.40 8.69
CA SER A 89 2.78 -21.71 9.78
C SER A 89 3.28 -20.31 9.41
N GLU A 90 3.84 -20.16 8.21
CA GLU A 90 4.30 -18.86 7.69
C GLU A 90 3.09 -17.95 7.43
N ARG A 91 2.05 -18.50 6.81
CA ARG A 91 0.83 -17.75 6.51
C ARG A 91 0.10 -17.28 7.77
N VAL A 92 0.03 -18.13 8.80
CA VAL A 92 -0.56 -17.79 10.10
C VAL A 92 0.24 -16.73 10.83
N ALA A 93 1.57 -16.74 10.76
CA ALA A 93 2.38 -15.67 11.33
C ALA A 93 2.04 -14.31 10.68
N GLU A 94 1.97 -14.26 9.35
CA GLU A 94 1.60 -13.04 8.61
C GLU A 94 0.19 -12.53 8.98
N ILE A 95 -0.80 -13.43 9.06
CA ILE A 95 -2.19 -13.05 9.35
C ILE A 95 -2.34 -12.65 10.82
N SER A 96 -1.69 -13.38 11.74
CA SER A 96 -1.74 -13.07 13.17
C SER A 96 -1.14 -11.70 13.46
N GLU A 97 -0.04 -11.35 12.79
CA GLU A 97 0.58 -10.02 12.90
C GLU A 97 -0.35 -8.92 12.37
N LYS A 98 -0.94 -9.13 11.19
CA LYS A 98 -1.84 -8.15 10.54
C LYS A 98 -3.13 -7.91 11.32
N LEU A 99 -3.76 -8.98 11.80
CA LEU A 99 -5.03 -8.91 12.53
C LEU A 99 -4.83 -8.70 14.04
N LYS A 100 -3.60 -8.83 14.56
CA LYS A 100 -3.27 -8.82 16.00
C LYS A 100 -4.07 -9.86 16.80
N VAL A 101 -4.48 -10.95 16.15
CA VAL A 101 -5.16 -12.09 16.78
C VAL A 101 -4.22 -13.29 16.70
N PRO A 102 -3.84 -13.93 17.81
CA PRO A 102 -2.97 -15.10 17.75
C PRO A 102 -3.73 -16.26 17.08
N LEU A 103 -3.20 -16.82 16.00
CA LEU A 103 -3.75 -18.00 15.31
C LEU A 103 -2.72 -19.14 15.32
N ASP A 104 -3.18 -20.38 15.19
CA ASP A 104 -2.33 -21.57 15.04
C ASP A 104 -2.32 -22.06 13.59
N ALA A 105 -1.28 -22.79 13.18
CA ALA A 105 -1.22 -23.41 11.84
C ALA A 105 -2.43 -24.33 11.58
N SER A 106 -3.03 -24.89 12.63
CA SER A 106 -4.27 -25.68 12.54
C SER A 106 -5.51 -24.88 12.17
N ASP A 107 -5.48 -23.56 12.32
CA ASP A 107 -6.63 -22.67 12.13
C ASP A 107 -6.75 -22.18 10.69
N ILE A 108 -5.82 -22.55 9.81
CA ILE A 108 -5.82 -22.17 8.39
C ILE A 108 -5.75 -23.38 7.48
N ILE A 109 -6.45 -23.29 6.37
CA ILE A 109 -6.40 -24.22 5.24
C ILE A 109 -6.24 -23.39 3.98
N GLN A 110 -5.14 -23.65 3.29
CA GLN A 110 -4.79 -23.10 2.00
C GLN A 110 -5.14 -24.11 0.90
N SER A 111 -5.08 -23.68 -0.36
CA SER A 111 -5.39 -24.51 -1.52
C SER A 111 -4.64 -25.84 -1.55
N HIS A 112 -3.35 -25.83 -1.19
CA HIS A 112 -2.50 -27.02 -1.23
C HIS A 112 -2.48 -27.83 0.08
N SER A 113 -3.08 -27.37 1.18
CA SER A 113 -3.04 -28.09 2.46
C SER A 113 -3.53 -29.54 2.37
N PRO A 114 -4.59 -29.86 1.60
CA PRO A 114 -5.02 -31.25 1.44
C PRO A 114 -3.99 -32.19 0.79
N PHE A 115 -2.98 -31.66 0.07
CA PHE A 115 -1.91 -32.49 -0.47
C PHE A 115 -1.07 -33.17 0.61
N ALA A 116 -1.07 -32.66 1.85
CA ALA A 116 -0.39 -33.30 2.98
C ALA A 116 -0.93 -34.71 3.27
N GLU A 117 -2.21 -34.98 3.02
CA GLU A 117 -2.79 -36.32 3.22
C GLU A 117 -2.34 -37.32 2.13
N LEU A 118 -1.89 -36.83 0.97
CA LEU A 118 -1.44 -37.66 -0.14
C LEU A 118 -0.01 -38.20 0.03
N VAL A 119 0.76 -37.66 0.98
CA VAL A 119 2.13 -38.10 1.26
C VAL A 119 2.14 -39.57 1.67
N LYS A 120 1.33 -39.94 2.66
CA LYS A 120 1.28 -41.32 3.17
C LYS A 120 0.31 -42.21 2.40
N GLY A 121 -0.74 -41.63 1.81
CA GLY A 121 -1.81 -42.38 1.16
C GLY A 121 -2.60 -43.28 2.13
N PRO A 122 -3.68 -43.92 1.66
CA PRO A 122 -4.41 -44.93 2.44
C PRO A 122 -3.61 -46.24 2.63
N ASP A 123 -2.63 -46.52 1.76
CA ASP A 123 -1.78 -47.71 1.81
C ASP A 123 -0.36 -47.44 1.25
N GLU A 124 0.56 -48.39 1.41
CA GLU A 124 1.96 -48.27 0.97
C GLU A 124 2.09 -48.09 -0.56
N HIS A 125 1.13 -48.61 -1.34
CA HIS A 125 1.18 -48.56 -2.80
C HIS A 125 0.78 -47.19 -3.35
N SER A 126 -0.18 -46.54 -2.69
CA SER A 126 -0.68 -45.19 -2.98
C SER A 126 0.15 -44.08 -2.32
N SER A 127 1.01 -44.42 -1.36
CA SER A 127 1.98 -43.51 -0.78
C SER A 127 2.85 -42.83 -1.85
N LEU A 128 3.05 -41.51 -1.67
CA LEU A 128 3.91 -40.67 -2.50
C LEU A 128 5.16 -40.19 -1.76
N GLU A 129 5.31 -40.52 -0.47
CA GLU A 129 6.39 -40.03 0.41
C GLU A 129 7.78 -40.20 -0.21
N ASN A 130 8.05 -41.37 -0.79
CA ASN A 130 9.35 -41.72 -1.38
C ASN A 130 9.35 -41.66 -2.92
N LYS A 131 8.24 -41.28 -3.55
CA LYS A 131 8.13 -41.20 -5.02
C LYS A 131 8.58 -39.84 -5.53
N CYS A 132 9.00 -39.76 -6.78
CA CYS A 132 9.46 -38.52 -7.39
C CYS A 132 8.25 -37.69 -7.85
N VAL A 133 8.06 -36.51 -7.27
CA VAL A 133 6.91 -35.64 -7.58
C VAL A 133 7.36 -34.36 -8.26
N LEU A 134 6.64 -33.96 -9.30
CA LEU A 134 6.84 -32.68 -9.98
C LEU A 134 5.95 -31.62 -9.31
N VAL A 135 6.56 -30.61 -8.70
CA VAL A 135 5.86 -29.49 -8.06
C VAL A 135 5.98 -28.25 -8.94
N VAL A 136 4.82 -27.71 -9.31
CA VAL A 136 4.67 -26.62 -10.29
C VAL A 136 4.05 -25.39 -9.63
N GLY A 137 4.54 -24.22 -10.04
CA GLY A 137 4.08 -22.91 -9.60
C GLY A 137 4.66 -22.42 -8.29
N GLY A 138 4.25 -21.20 -7.91
CA GLY A 138 4.78 -20.49 -6.75
C GLY A 138 5.94 -19.55 -7.06
N GLU A 139 6.44 -18.87 -6.03
CA GLU A 139 7.57 -17.96 -6.12
C GLU A 139 8.85 -18.65 -5.65
N GLY A 140 9.91 -18.59 -6.46
CA GLY A 140 11.14 -19.32 -6.22
C GLY A 140 10.91 -20.82 -6.05
N ASP A 141 11.48 -21.38 -4.98
CA ASP A 141 11.28 -22.77 -4.55
C ASP A 141 10.29 -22.89 -3.37
N SER A 142 9.42 -21.90 -3.15
CA SER A 142 8.52 -21.88 -1.98
C SER A 142 7.60 -23.10 -1.96
N CYS A 143 6.96 -23.43 -3.08
CA CYS A 143 6.08 -24.60 -3.19
C CYS A 143 6.83 -25.92 -2.99
N ARG A 144 8.10 -26.01 -3.42
CA ARG A 144 8.94 -27.17 -3.12
C ARG A 144 9.12 -27.33 -1.61
N LYS A 145 9.49 -26.25 -0.92
CA LYS A 145 9.68 -26.27 0.54
C LYS A 145 8.40 -26.68 1.27
N VAL A 146 7.22 -26.26 0.79
CA VAL A 146 5.93 -26.70 1.34
C VAL A 146 5.73 -28.20 1.16
N ALA A 147 5.96 -28.73 -0.05
CA ALA A 147 5.87 -30.17 -0.30
C ALA A 147 6.84 -30.97 0.59
N GLU A 148 8.08 -30.51 0.72
CA GLU A 148 9.09 -31.12 1.60
C GLU A 148 8.64 -31.10 3.08
N GLN A 149 8.03 -30.00 3.54
CA GLN A 149 7.48 -29.91 4.90
C GLN A 149 6.29 -30.83 5.15
N TYR A 150 5.45 -31.09 4.13
CA TYR A 150 4.39 -32.10 4.23
C TYR A 150 4.94 -33.54 4.27
N GLY A 151 6.17 -33.76 3.80
CA GLY A 151 6.87 -35.03 3.87
C GLY A 151 7.18 -35.68 2.53
N PHE A 152 6.97 -34.99 1.39
CA PHE A 152 7.47 -35.48 0.10
C PHE A 152 9.01 -35.41 0.09
N LYS A 153 9.68 -36.54 -0.11
CA LYS A 153 11.16 -36.59 -0.03
C LYS A 153 11.86 -36.27 -1.33
N ASN A 154 11.24 -36.60 -2.46
CA ASN A 154 11.84 -36.45 -3.79
C ASN A 154 11.02 -35.46 -4.62
N VAL A 155 11.30 -34.16 -4.45
CA VAL A 155 10.56 -33.09 -5.13
C VAL A 155 11.42 -32.47 -6.23
N VAL A 156 10.90 -32.44 -7.46
CA VAL A 156 11.51 -31.79 -8.63
C VAL A 156 10.61 -30.64 -9.09
N THR A 157 11.19 -29.57 -9.64
CA THR A 157 10.42 -28.48 -10.28
C THR A 157 10.74 -28.37 -11.77
N PRO A 158 9.88 -27.72 -12.58
CA PRO A 158 10.19 -27.41 -13.98
C PRO A 158 11.51 -26.63 -14.15
N GLY A 159 11.85 -25.77 -13.17
CA GLY A 159 13.12 -25.05 -13.14
C GLY A 159 14.34 -25.96 -13.05
N ASP A 160 14.29 -27.03 -12.27
CA ASP A 160 15.38 -28.01 -12.19
C ASP A 160 15.61 -28.69 -13.56
N ILE A 161 14.51 -29.07 -14.21
CA ILE A 161 14.51 -29.73 -15.51
C ILE A 161 15.09 -28.78 -16.59
N PHE A 162 14.63 -27.53 -16.60
CA PHE A 162 15.14 -26.50 -17.51
C PHE A 162 16.63 -26.22 -17.30
N MET A 163 17.09 -26.13 -16.05
CA MET A 163 18.51 -25.89 -15.77
C MET A 163 19.40 -27.08 -16.12
N ALA A 164 18.88 -28.31 -16.01
CA ALA A 164 19.59 -29.52 -16.44
C ALA A 164 19.69 -29.61 -17.97
N ASN A 165 18.63 -29.23 -18.69
CA ASN A 165 18.65 -29.16 -20.15
C ASN A 165 17.83 -27.99 -20.70
N PRO A 166 18.45 -26.81 -20.93
CA PRO A 166 17.74 -25.62 -21.39
C PRO A 166 17.08 -25.75 -22.76
N SER A 167 17.45 -26.75 -23.57
CA SER A 167 16.84 -26.97 -24.88
C SER A 167 15.43 -27.56 -24.81
N ILE A 168 14.99 -28.08 -23.64
CA ILE A 168 13.63 -28.60 -23.47
C ILE A 168 12.59 -27.54 -23.78
N TRP A 169 12.88 -26.27 -23.46
CA TRP A 169 12.01 -25.16 -23.81
C TRP A 169 12.85 -23.88 -24.02
N PRO A 170 13.28 -23.61 -25.27
CA PRO A 170 14.28 -22.59 -25.56
C PRO A 170 13.78 -21.14 -25.33
N PHE A 171 12.48 -20.97 -25.15
CA PHE A 171 11.85 -19.66 -24.94
C PHE A 171 11.96 -19.16 -23.50
N SER A 172 12.36 -20.00 -22.54
CA SER A 172 12.54 -19.62 -21.13
C SER A 172 13.94 -19.12 -20.79
N LYS A 173 14.76 -18.77 -21.80
CA LYS A 173 16.10 -18.22 -21.59
C LYS A 173 16.10 -16.99 -20.66
N SER A 174 15.06 -16.15 -20.72
CA SER A 174 14.90 -14.99 -19.84
C SER A 174 14.64 -15.35 -18.37
N PHE A 175 14.21 -16.57 -18.08
CA PHE A 175 14.00 -17.09 -16.73
C PHE A 175 15.22 -17.85 -16.18
N LYS A 176 16.32 -17.97 -16.94
CA LYS A 176 17.53 -18.69 -16.50
C LYS A 176 18.07 -18.14 -15.17
N ASP A 177 18.30 -16.83 -15.09
CA ASP A 177 18.80 -16.16 -13.88
C ASP A 177 17.84 -16.28 -12.69
N TYR A 178 16.55 -16.50 -12.95
CA TYR A 178 15.55 -16.75 -11.93
C TYR A 178 15.72 -18.17 -11.36
N TYR A 179 15.71 -19.20 -12.23
CA TYR A 179 15.83 -20.59 -11.81
C TYR A 179 17.20 -20.94 -11.21
N GLU A 180 18.30 -20.33 -11.69
CA GLU A 180 19.66 -20.59 -11.19
C GLU A 180 19.81 -20.37 -9.67
N LYS A 181 18.99 -19.50 -9.07
CA LYS A 181 19.05 -19.19 -7.64
C LYS A 181 18.58 -20.32 -6.72
N PHE A 182 17.77 -21.26 -7.23
CA PHE A 182 17.09 -22.25 -6.39
C PHE A 182 16.89 -23.62 -7.07
N ALA A 183 17.27 -23.77 -8.33
CA ALA A 183 17.26 -25.04 -9.03
C ALA A 183 18.24 -26.02 -8.37
N ARG A 184 17.82 -27.28 -8.24
CA ARG A 184 18.62 -28.39 -7.70
C ARG A 184 18.95 -29.36 -8.84
N PRO A 185 20.08 -30.08 -8.78
CA PRO A 185 20.36 -31.15 -9.74
C PRO A 185 19.23 -32.19 -9.76
N ILE A 186 18.75 -32.55 -10.96
CA ILE A 186 17.73 -33.61 -11.10
C ILE A 186 18.39 -35.00 -11.02
N PRO A 187 17.69 -35.99 -10.43
CA PRO A 187 18.13 -37.37 -10.50
C PRO A 187 17.99 -37.89 -11.95
N ASN A 188 19.03 -38.56 -12.45
CA ASN A 188 19.09 -39.15 -13.79
C ASN A 188 18.66 -38.17 -14.91
N PRO A 189 19.48 -37.16 -15.23
CA PRO A 189 19.20 -36.24 -16.32
C PRO A 189 18.96 -36.97 -17.65
N VAL A 190 18.06 -36.43 -18.49
CA VAL A 190 17.70 -37.06 -19.77
C VAL A 190 18.93 -37.24 -20.65
N ASP A 191 19.27 -38.49 -21.01
CA ASP A 191 20.24 -38.82 -22.05
C ASP A 191 19.49 -39.08 -23.37
N PRO A 192 19.65 -38.24 -24.41
CA PRO A 192 18.99 -38.43 -25.70
C PRO A 192 19.29 -39.79 -26.37
N ARG A 193 20.37 -40.48 -25.98
CA ARG A 193 20.77 -41.78 -26.53
C ARG A 193 20.05 -42.96 -25.86
N ASP A 194 19.52 -42.76 -24.66
CA ASP A 194 18.73 -43.74 -23.92
C ASP A 194 17.74 -43.02 -22.98
N PRO A 195 16.64 -42.45 -23.54
CA PRO A 195 15.68 -41.68 -22.76
C PRO A 195 14.94 -42.52 -21.71
N THR A 196 14.97 -43.85 -21.81
CA THR A 196 14.31 -44.77 -20.87
C THR A 196 14.92 -44.75 -19.47
N LYS A 197 16.15 -44.25 -19.34
CA LYS A 197 16.84 -44.05 -18.06
C LYS A 197 16.70 -42.63 -17.50
N GLY A 198 15.89 -41.78 -18.15
CA GLY A 198 15.67 -40.40 -17.74
C GLY A 198 14.90 -40.27 -16.42
N LEU A 199 14.72 -39.02 -16.00
CA LEU A 199 13.95 -38.65 -14.83
C LEU A 199 12.50 -39.21 -14.91
N LYS A 200 12.13 -40.07 -13.96
CA LYS A 200 10.75 -40.52 -13.78
C LYS A 200 10.00 -39.60 -12.83
N ILE A 201 8.79 -39.20 -13.22
CA ILE A 201 7.82 -38.47 -12.39
C ILE A 201 6.62 -39.38 -12.10
N ASP A 202 6.29 -39.56 -10.81
CA ASP A 202 5.20 -40.42 -10.35
C ASP A 202 3.89 -39.65 -10.06
N ALA A 203 3.98 -38.35 -9.77
CA ALA A 203 2.81 -37.46 -9.62
C ALA A 203 3.16 -36.01 -9.97
N ILE A 204 2.18 -35.24 -10.46
CA ILE A 204 2.33 -33.82 -10.79
C ILE A 204 1.39 -33.00 -9.91
N PHE A 205 1.93 -32.00 -9.21
CA PHE A 205 1.18 -31.09 -8.36
C PHE A 205 1.37 -29.65 -8.77
N VAL A 206 0.30 -28.98 -9.19
CA VAL A 206 0.26 -27.54 -9.36
C VAL A 206 -0.16 -26.91 -8.04
N TYR A 207 0.83 -26.51 -7.24
CA TYR A 207 0.63 -26.02 -5.86
C TYR A 207 0.11 -24.59 -5.80
N ASN A 208 0.49 -23.76 -6.77
CA ASN A 208 0.12 -22.36 -6.86
C ASN A 208 0.24 -21.87 -8.32
N ASP A 209 -0.07 -20.60 -8.60
CA ASP A 209 0.07 -20.01 -9.93
C ASP A 209 1.49 -20.18 -10.52
N PRO A 210 1.64 -20.75 -11.73
CA PRO A 210 2.87 -20.76 -12.50
C PRO A 210 3.40 -19.35 -12.82
N ARG A 211 4.73 -19.21 -12.85
CA ARG A 211 5.40 -17.95 -13.25
C ARG A 211 5.81 -17.97 -14.72
N ASP A 212 6.19 -19.13 -15.22
CA ASP A 212 6.50 -19.38 -16.62
C ASP A 212 5.51 -20.41 -17.17
N TRP A 213 4.36 -19.93 -17.65
CA TRP A 213 3.29 -20.81 -18.14
C TRP A 213 3.74 -21.68 -19.32
N GLY A 214 4.69 -21.20 -20.12
CA GLY A 214 5.20 -21.92 -21.28
C GLY A 214 6.01 -23.15 -20.88
N LEU A 215 7.03 -22.96 -20.05
CA LEU A 215 7.85 -24.07 -19.54
C LEU A 215 7.00 -25.05 -18.73
N ASP A 216 6.20 -24.55 -17.80
CA ASP A 216 5.43 -25.39 -16.88
C ASP A 216 4.40 -26.24 -17.63
N ALA A 217 3.66 -25.66 -18.59
CA ALA A 217 2.72 -26.41 -19.41
C ALA A 217 3.42 -27.43 -20.31
N HIS A 218 4.56 -27.07 -20.91
CA HIS A 218 5.30 -27.95 -21.80
C HIS A 218 5.83 -29.18 -21.06
N VAL A 219 6.49 -28.99 -19.91
CA VAL A 219 7.00 -30.09 -19.08
C VAL A 219 5.88 -31.01 -18.61
N ILE A 220 4.73 -30.44 -18.20
CA ILE A 220 3.57 -31.26 -17.80
C ILE A 220 3.09 -32.12 -18.98
N ILE A 221 2.96 -31.55 -20.18
CA ILE A 221 2.50 -32.27 -21.37
C ILE A 221 3.48 -33.38 -21.74
N ASP A 222 4.78 -33.10 -21.76
CA ASP A 222 5.81 -34.11 -22.08
C ASP A 222 5.72 -35.30 -21.12
N VAL A 223 5.57 -35.03 -19.82
CA VAL A 223 5.42 -36.09 -18.81
C VAL A 223 4.11 -36.86 -19.00
N LEU A 224 3.00 -36.20 -19.34
CA LEU A 224 1.70 -36.85 -19.57
C LEU A 224 1.63 -37.66 -20.88
N LEU A 225 2.48 -37.35 -21.86
CA LEU A 225 2.63 -38.10 -23.10
C LEU A 225 3.70 -39.20 -23.01
N SER A 226 4.58 -39.15 -22.00
CA SER A 226 5.67 -40.10 -21.81
C SER A 226 5.20 -41.53 -21.55
N SER A 227 6.11 -42.50 -21.66
CA SER A 227 5.88 -43.85 -21.15
C SER A 227 6.22 -43.89 -19.65
N GLN A 228 5.26 -44.34 -18.83
CA GLN A 228 5.42 -44.55 -17.38
C GLN A 228 5.90 -43.32 -16.58
N GLY A 229 5.72 -42.10 -17.12
CA GLY A 229 6.17 -40.86 -16.51
C GLY A 229 7.65 -40.53 -16.70
N VAL A 230 8.36 -41.24 -17.59
CA VAL A 230 9.80 -41.04 -17.82
C VAL A 230 10.03 -39.94 -18.85
N LEU A 231 10.55 -38.80 -18.39
CA LEU A 231 10.78 -37.60 -19.22
C LEU A 231 11.74 -37.91 -20.38
N GLY A 232 11.38 -37.47 -21.59
CA GLY A 232 12.12 -37.73 -22.82
C GLY A 232 11.66 -38.96 -23.61
N THR A 233 10.69 -39.73 -23.09
CA THR A 233 10.04 -40.82 -23.82
C THR A 233 8.67 -40.39 -24.37
N LEU A 234 8.10 -41.17 -25.29
CA LEU A 234 6.72 -41.03 -25.77
C LEU A 234 6.04 -42.40 -25.71
N SER A 235 4.85 -42.49 -25.12
CA SER A 235 4.13 -43.77 -25.03
C SER A 235 3.61 -44.22 -26.39
N GLU A 236 3.90 -45.46 -26.77
CA GLU A 236 3.34 -46.12 -27.96
C GLU A 236 1.82 -46.34 -27.87
N LYS A 237 1.23 -46.19 -26.67
CA LYS A 237 -0.23 -46.28 -26.50
C LYS A 237 -0.95 -45.00 -26.93
N ASN A 238 -0.26 -43.87 -27.01
CA ASN A 238 -0.89 -42.60 -27.36
C ASN A 238 -1.53 -42.66 -28.76
N GLY A 239 -2.83 -42.35 -28.84
CA GLY A 239 -3.59 -42.35 -30.10
C GLY A 239 -4.15 -43.71 -30.52
N ARG A 240 -3.90 -44.80 -29.76
CA ARG A 240 -4.47 -46.12 -30.03
C ARG A 240 -5.97 -46.15 -29.76
N THR A 241 -6.76 -46.23 -30.84
CA THR A 241 -8.23 -46.16 -30.78
C THR A 241 -8.87 -47.38 -30.13
N ASP A 242 -8.14 -48.49 -29.99
CA ASP A 242 -8.60 -49.72 -29.34
C ASP A 242 -8.48 -49.68 -27.81
N LEU A 243 -7.87 -48.64 -27.24
CA LEU A 243 -7.66 -48.48 -25.80
C LEU A 243 -8.57 -47.38 -25.21
N PRO A 244 -8.93 -47.45 -23.91
CA PRO A 244 -9.63 -46.37 -23.22
C PRO A 244 -8.90 -45.04 -23.38
N ASN A 245 -9.65 -43.93 -23.49
CA ASN A 245 -9.09 -42.59 -23.71
C ASN A 245 -8.13 -42.51 -24.91
N LYS A 246 -8.32 -43.39 -25.91
CA LYS A 246 -7.42 -43.57 -27.06
C LYS A 246 -5.96 -43.85 -26.68
N GLY A 247 -5.78 -44.56 -25.57
CA GLY A 247 -4.49 -44.96 -25.00
C GLY A 247 -3.68 -43.83 -24.35
N PHE A 248 -4.14 -42.57 -24.41
CA PHE A 248 -3.57 -41.48 -23.63
C PHE A 248 -3.80 -41.71 -22.14
N LEU A 249 -2.76 -41.52 -21.33
CA LEU A 249 -2.78 -41.76 -19.88
C LEU A 249 -3.11 -43.23 -19.51
N GLN A 250 -2.74 -44.19 -20.36
CA GLN A 250 -2.97 -45.64 -20.15
C GLN A 250 -1.66 -46.45 -20.08
N ASP A 251 -0.54 -45.77 -19.85
CA ASP A 251 0.81 -46.35 -19.79
C ASP A 251 1.57 -45.90 -18.55
N GLY A 252 0.88 -45.82 -17.40
CA GLY A 252 1.50 -45.50 -16.11
C GLY A 252 1.99 -44.06 -15.97
N GLN A 253 1.48 -43.12 -16.78
CA GLN A 253 1.77 -41.70 -16.62
C GLN A 253 1.26 -41.15 -15.28
N PRO A 254 1.93 -40.13 -14.72
CA PRO A 254 1.58 -39.60 -13.41
C PRO A 254 0.22 -38.92 -13.41
N HIS A 255 -0.44 -38.96 -12.25
CA HIS A 255 -1.68 -38.21 -12.05
C HIS A 255 -1.40 -36.72 -11.83
N LEU A 256 -2.28 -35.88 -12.38
CA LEU A 256 -2.17 -34.42 -12.31
C LEU A 256 -3.14 -33.84 -11.27
N TYR A 257 -2.60 -33.08 -10.32
CA TYR A 257 -3.35 -32.42 -9.26
C TYR A 257 -3.24 -30.89 -9.37
N PHE A 258 -4.37 -30.20 -9.25
CA PHE A 258 -4.44 -28.74 -9.08
C PHE A 258 -4.93 -28.41 -7.68
N SER A 259 -4.33 -27.42 -7.03
CA SER A 259 -4.70 -26.99 -5.68
C SER A 259 -5.79 -25.92 -5.66
N ASN A 260 -5.98 -25.19 -6.77
CA ASN A 260 -6.87 -24.04 -6.83
C ASN A 260 -7.65 -24.00 -8.17
N PRO A 261 -9.00 -24.00 -8.15
CA PRO A 261 -9.81 -23.95 -9.36
C PRO A 261 -10.16 -22.53 -9.84
N ASP A 262 -9.85 -21.50 -9.08
CA ASP A 262 -10.33 -20.15 -9.34
C ASP A 262 -9.76 -19.62 -10.66
N LEU A 263 -10.67 -19.32 -11.60
CA LEU A 263 -10.32 -18.64 -12.84
C LEU A 263 -9.95 -17.18 -12.56
N TRP A 264 -10.74 -16.51 -11.72
CA TRP A 264 -10.60 -15.11 -11.36
C TRP A 264 -10.33 -14.97 -9.88
N TRP A 265 -9.37 -14.12 -9.52
CA TRP A 265 -9.13 -13.75 -8.12
C TRP A 265 -8.94 -12.23 -7.97
N ALA A 266 -9.21 -11.74 -6.76
CA ALA A 266 -9.15 -10.32 -6.43
C ALA A 266 -7.72 -9.88 -6.07
N ALA A 267 -7.04 -9.21 -7.02
CA ALA A 267 -5.71 -8.63 -6.81
C ALA A 267 -5.77 -7.15 -6.37
N ALA A 268 -4.61 -6.55 -6.11
CA ALA A 268 -4.48 -5.11 -5.84
C ALA A 268 -4.85 -4.22 -7.05
N TYR A 269 -4.86 -4.81 -8.26
CA TYR A 269 -5.38 -4.14 -9.46
C TYR A 269 -6.90 -4.04 -9.40
N HIS A 270 -7.47 -2.98 -9.97
CA HIS A 270 -8.90 -2.69 -9.84
C HIS A 270 -9.84 -3.73 -10.49
N LEU A 271 -9.31 -4.56 -11.40
CA LEU A 271 -10.01 -5.68 -12.06
C LEU A 271 -9.42 -7.04 -11.63
N PRO A 272 -10.26 -8.10 -11.48
CA PRO A 272 -9.81 -9.46 -11.18
C PRO A 272 -8.74 -9.97 -12.16
N ARG A 273 -7.78 -10.76 -11.69
CA ARG A 273 -6.69 -11.34 -12.50
C ARG A 273 -6.92 -12.85 -12.71
N LEU A 274 -6.33 -13.40 -13.76
CA LEU A 274 -6.30 -14.85 -13.94
C LEU A 274 -5.53 -15.49 -12.79
N GLY A 275 -6.14 -16.50 -12.16
CA GLY A 275 -5.51 -17.37 -11.16
C GLY A 275 -5.10 -18.71 -11.76
N GLN A 276 -4.88 -19.70 -10.89
CA GLN A 276 -4.43 -21.04 -11.30
C GLN A 276 -5.44 -21.70 -12.25
N GLY A 277 -6.73 -21.39 -12.11
CA GLY A 277 -7.76 -21.80 -13.06
C GLY A 277 -7.49 -21.33 -14.48
N GLY A 278 -6.93 -20.14 -14.67
CA GLY A 278 -6.51 -19.66 -16.00
C GLY A 278 -5.38 -20.48 -16.61
N PHE A 279 -4.39 -20.87 -15.80
CA PHE A 279 -3.33 -21.77 -16.25
C PHE A 279 -3.88 -23.15 -16.60
N ARG A 280 -4.78 -23.69 -15.77
CA ARG A 280 -5.46 -24.97 -16.02
C ARG A 280 -6.20 -24.95 -17.36
N GLU A 281 -7.02 -23.93 -17.63
CA GLU A 281 -7.74 -23.79 -18.89
C GLU A 281 -6.79 -23.69 -20.09
N ALA A 282 -5.66 -22.98 -19.96
CA ALA A 282 -4.64 -22.90 -21.01
C ALA A 282 -3.96 -24.25 -21.29
N LEU A 283 -3.61 -25.00 -20.23
CA LEU A 283 -3.03 -26.34 -20.33
C LEU A 283 -4.01 -27.33 -20.95
N GLU A 284 -5.28 -27.29 -20.55
CA GLU A 284 -6.34 -28.13 -21.12
C GLU A 284 -6.58 -27.83 -22.61
N GLY A 285 -6.58 -26.56 -22.99
CA GLY A 285 -6.65 -26.15 -24.40
C GLY A 285 -5.49 -26.71 -25.22
N THR A 286 -4.27 -26.64 -24.67
CA THR A 286 -3.06 -27.17 -25.33
C THR A 286 -3.12 -28.70 -25.44
N TRP A 287 -3.52 -29.40 -24.38
CA TRP A 287 -3.74 -30.85 -24.39
C TRP A 287 -4.78 -31.26 -25.43
N ALA A 288 -5.91 -30.55 -25.50
CA ALA A 288 -6.96 -30.81 -26.46
C ALA A 288 -6.49 -30.59 -27.91
N ALA A 289 -5.69 -29.55 -28.16
CA ALA A 289 -5.11 -29.32 -29.48
C ALA A 289 -4.16 -30.44 -29.92
N ILE A 290 -3.37 -30.99 -28.99
CA ILE A 290 -2.41 -32.07 -29.27
C ILE A 290 -3.12 -33.42 -29.47
N THR A 291 -4.10 -33.73 -28.62
CA THR A 291 -4.71 -35.07 -28.56
C THR A 291 -6.03 -35.18 -29.34
N GLY A 292 -6.59 -34.05 -29.77
CA GLY A 292 -7.94 -33.91 -30.32
C GLY A 292 -9.02 -33.68 -29.25
N GLY A 293 -8.67 -33.78 -27.97
CA GLY A 293 -9.52 -33.40 -26.84
C GLY A 293 -10.89 -34.11 -26.81
N PRO A 294 -11.87 -33.51 -26.11
CA PRO A 294 -13.21 -34.10 -25.97
C PRO A 294 -13.92 -34.38 -27.30
N SER A 295 -13.64 -33.58 -28.34
CA SER A 295 -14.18 -33.79 -29.69
C SER A 295 -13.78 -35.14 -30.31
N LYS A 296 -12.64 -35.70 -29.89
CA LYS A 296 -12.16 -37.02 -30.25
C LYS A 296 -12.31 -38.03 -29.11
N GLY A 297 -13.09 -37.75 -28.07
CA GLY A 297 -13.26 -38.65 -26.93
C GLY A 297 -11.99 -38.84 -26.10
N VAL A 298 -11.10 -37.84 -26.08
CA VAL A 298 -9.90 -37.82 -25.22
C VAL A 298 -10.07 -36.76 -24.15
N GLU A 299 -9.92 -37.16 -22.90
CA GLU A 299 -10.01 -36.28 -21.73
C GLU A 299 -8.65 -36.21 -21.01
N LEU A 300 -8.30 -35.01 -20.52
CA LEU A 300 -7.21 -34.84 -19.56
C LEU A 300 -7.69 -35.26 -18.18
N LYS A 301 -7.24 -36.43 -17.72
CA LYS A 301 -7.52 -36.93 -16.37
C LYS A 301 -6.71 -36.13 -15.35
N LYS A 302 -7.41 -35.52 -14.39
CA LYS A 302 -6.83 -34.65 -13.36
C LYS A 302 -7.72 -34.62 -12.12
N THR A 303 -7.15 -34.26 -10.98
CA THR A 303 -7.90 -33.95 -9.75
C THR A 303 -7.75 -32.47 -9.44
N ILE A 304 -8.87 -31.81 -9.15
CA ILE A 304 -8.89 -30.41 -8.74
C ILE A 304 -9.31 -30.36 -7.28
N ILE A 305 -8.48 -29.74 -6.47
CA ILE A 305 -8.68 -29.44 -5.06
C ILE A 305 -8.83 -27.91 -4.94
N GLY A 306 -9.33 -27.45 -3.80
CA GLY A 306 -9.69 -26.05 -3.53
C GLY A 306 -11.20 -25.89 -3.43
N LYS A 307 -11.68 -24.80 -2.84
CA LYS A 307 -13.11 -24.44 -2.88
C LYS A 307 -13.52 -24.25 -4.35
N PRO A 308 -14.67 -24.77 -4.81
CA PRO A 308 -15.79 -25.33 -4.04
C PRO A 308 -15.71 -26.86 -3.81
N TYR A 309 -14.62 -27.53 -4.19
CA TYR A 309 -14.57 -28.99 -4.29
C TYR A 309 -14.72 -29.68 -2.94
N GLN A 310 -15.43 -30.80 -2.97
CA GLN A 310 -15.81 -31.55 -1.77
C GLN A 310 -14.61 -31.93 -0.89
N GLY A 311 -13.50 -32.40 -1.48
CA GLY A 311 -12.32 -32.82 -0.72
C GLY A 311 -11.73 -31.71 0.18
N THR A 312 -11.81 -30.45 -0.25
CA THR A 312 -11.33 -29.31 0.56
C THR A 312 -12.22 -29.05 1.77
N TYR A 313 -13.55 -29.16 1.61
CA TYR A 313 -14.48 -29.00 2.73
C TYR A 313 -14.45 -30.18 3.69
N GLU A 314 -14.21 -31.41 3.20
CA GLU A 314 -13.97 -32.58 4.06
C GLU A 314 -12.71 -32.41 4.90
N PHE A 315 -11.62 -31.94 4.29
CA PHE A 315 -10.39 -31.61 5.01
C PHE A 315 -10.65 -30.54 6.06
N ALA A 316 -11.40 -29.49 5.71
CA ALA A 316 -11.77 -28.40 6.62
C ALA A 316 -12.63 -28.85 7.80
N GLU A 317 -13.63 -29.69 7.55
CA GLU A 317 -14.45 -30.26 8.62
C GLU A 317 -13.62 -31.14 9.56
N ARG A 318 -12.75 -32.01 9.02
CA ARG A 318 -11.85 -32.84 9.84
C ARG A 318 -10.93 -31.98 10.71
N GLN A 319 -10.34 -30.94 10.13
CA GLN A 319 -9.44 -30.06 10.88
C GLN A 319 -10.17 -29.26 11.95
N LEU A 320 -11.36 -28.76 11.65
CA LEU A 320 -12.22 -28.06 12.61
C LEU A 320 -12.63 -28.98 13.78
N LEU A 321 -12.96 -30.24 13.50
CA LEU A 321 -13.25 -31.24 14.54
C LEU A 321 -12.02 -31.54 15.40
N ARG A 322 -10.83 -31.67 14.80
CA ARG A 322 -9.55 -31.82 15.54
C ARG A 322 -9.28 -30.62 16.45
N ASN A 323 -9.46 -29.40 15.94
CA ASN A 323 -9.30 -28.17 16.72
C ASN A 323 -10.30 -28.11 17.88
N ARG A 324 -11.55 -28.50 17.64
CA ARG A 324 -12.59 -28.59 18.67
C ARG A 324 -12.24 -29.58 19.78
N THR A 325 -11.74 -30.77 19.43
CA THR A 325 -11.25 -31.75 20.42
C THR A 325 -10.05 -31.22 21.20
N ARG A 326 -9.15 -30.46 20.56
CA ARG A 326 -8.01 -29.82 21.25
C ARG A 326 -8.47 -28.78 22.28
N ILE A 327 -9.50 -27.99 21.97
CA ILE A 327 -10.01 -26.92 22.85
C ILE A 327 -10.83 -27.48 24.03
N PHE A 328 -11.67 -28.50 23.79
CA PHE A 328 -12.66 -28.97 24.76
C PHE A 328 -12.39 -30.38 25.34
N GLY A 329 -11.30 -31.04 24.93
CA GLY A 329 -10.98 -32.41 25.31
C GLY A 329 -11.79 -33.45 24.53
N THR A 330 -11.71 -34.72 24.96
CA THR A 330 -12.36 -35.86 24.30
C THR A 330 -13.86 -35.95 24.56
N ASP A 331 -14.40 -35.18 25.52
CA ASP A 331 -15.82 -35.18 25.88
C ASP A 331 -16.65 -34.26 24.95
N THR A 332 -16.54 -34.49 23.64
CA THR A 332 -17.31 -33.79 22.61
C THR A 332 -18.69 -34.44 22.41
N ALA A 333 -19.40 -34.76 23.49
CA ALA A 333 -20.64 -35.53 23.46
C ALA A 333 -21.75 -34.91 22.58
N LYS A 334 -21.66 -33.61 22.24
CA LYS A 334 -22.53 -32.95 21.26
C LYS A 334 -21.84 -32.81 19.89
N PRO A 335 -22.44 -33.33 18.80
CA PRO A 335 -21.88 -33.19 17.45
C PRO A 335 -21.92 -31.75 16.96
N LEU A 336 -20.98 -31.38 16.08
CA LEU A 336 -20.99 -30.11 15.37
C LEU A 336 -22.13 -30.14 14.34
N ARG A 337 -23.16 -29.30 14.53
CA ARG A 337 -24.39 -29.31 13.72
C ARG A 337 -24.35 -28.31 12.58
N ASN A 338 -23.80 -27.12 12.81
CA ASN A 338 -23.83 -26.03 11.83
C ASN A 338 -22.43 -25.42 11.64
N VAL A 339 -22.04 -25.22 10.39
CA VAL A 339 -20.84 -24.46 10.03
C VAL A 339 -21.27 -23.29 9.14
N TYR A 340 -20.92 -22.07 9.52
CA TYR A 340 -21.23 -20.87 8.72
C TYR A 340 -20.01 -20.49 7.89
N MET A 341 -20.09 -20.68 6.58
CA MET A 341 -19.04 -20.28 5.63
C MET A 341 -19.28 -18.83 5.21
N VAL A 342 -18.41 -17.93 5.63
CA VAL A 342 -18.41 -16.51 5.25
C VAL A 342 -17.44 -16.32 4.09
N GLY A 343 -17.93 -15.85 2.94
CA GLY A 343 -17.17 -15.73 1.71
C GLY A 343 -17.61 -14.54 0.85
N ASP A 344 -16.78 -14.15 -0.09
CA ASP A 344 -17.01 -13.04 -1.02
C ASP A 344 -17.20 -13.52 -2.48
N ASN A 345 -16.94 -14.80 -2.77
CA ASN A 345 -17.00 -15.36 -4.12
C ASN A 345 -18.16 -16.37 -4.29
N PRO A 346 -19.20 -16.06 -5.10
CA PRO A 346 -20.33 -16.95 -5.34
C PRO A 346 -19.96 -18.32 -5.95
N GLU A 347 -18.99 -18.36 -6.86
CA GLU A 347 -18.58 -19.60 -7.55
C GLU A 347 -17.65 -20.48 -6.69
N SER A 348 -17.07 -19.94 -5.63
CA SER A 348 -16.13 -20.66 -4.77
C SER A 348 -16.73 -20.94 -3.40
N ASP A 349 -16.94 -19.89 -2.60
CA ASP A 349 -17.38 -20.03 -1.20
C ASP A 349 -18.83 -20.46 -1.08
N ILE A 350 -19.71 -19.79 -1.85
CA ILE A 350 -21.15 -19.98 -1.74
C ILE A 350 -21.56 -21.30 -2.39
N ARG A 351 -21.07 -21.55 -3.62
CA ARG A 351 -21.24 -22.84 -4.28
C ARG A 351 -20.72 -23.97 -3.39
N GLY A 352 -19.48 -23.86 -2.89
CA GLY A 352 -18.85 -24.89 -2.05
C GLY A 352 -19.64 -25.22 -0.80
N ALA A 353 -20.02 -24.21 -0.02
CA ALA A 353 -20.83 -24.42 1.19
C ALA A 353 -22.22 -25.01 0.88
N ASN A 354 -22.85 -24.61 -0.23
CA ASN A 354 -24.16 -25.11 -0.63
C ASN A 354 -24.11 -26.57 -1.17
N SER A 355 -23.04 -26.91 -1.89
CA SER A 355 -22.88 -28.24 -2.51
C SER A 355 -22.28 -29.27 -1.57
N TYR A 356 -21.53 -28.84 -0.54
CA TYR A 356 -20.86 -29.77 0.36
C TYR A 356 -21.85 -30.68 1.10
N ARG A 357 -21.46 -31.95 1.26
CA ARG A 357 -22.19 -32.97 2.01
C ARG A 357 -21.25 -33.55 3.05
N SER A 358 -21.49 -33.19 4.30
CA SER A 358 -20.67 -33.62 5.44
C SER A 358 -20.80 -35.13 5.68
N GLY A 359 -19.66 -35.81 5.80
CA GLY A 359 -19.60 -37.19 6.29
C GLY A 359 -19.86 -37.31 7.80
N HIS A 360 -19.76 -36.20 8.54
CA HIS A 360 -19.99 -36.13 9.98
C HIS A 360 -21.38 -35.58 10.37
N GLY A 361 -22.21 -35.24 9.37
CA GLY A 361 -23.59 -34.78 9.57
C GLY A 361 -23.77 -33.28 9.85
N SER A 362 -22.72 -32.46 9.73
CA SER A 362 -22.84 -31.01 9.89
C SER A 362 -23.49 -30.35 8.66
N LYS A 363 -24.21 -29.25 8.87
CA LYS A 363 -24.83 -28.45 7.82
C LYS A 363 -24.01 -27.17 7.59
N TRP A 364 -23.54 -26.99 6.37
CA TRP A 364 -22.81 -25.79 5.97
C TRP A 364 -23.78 -24.74 5.42
N HIS A 365 -23.69 -23.52 5.95
CA HIS A 365 -24.56 -22.40 5.58
C HIS A 365 -23.70 -21.28 4.97
N SER A 366 -24.04 -20.86 3.75
CA SER A 366 -23.31 -19.83 3.03
C SER A 366 -23.74 -18.41 3.43
N ILE A 367 -22.78 -17.58 3.78
CA ILE A 367 -22.94 -16.15 4.08
C ILE A 367 -22.09 -15.37 3.08
N LEU A 368 -22.72 -14.55 2.24
CA LEU A 368 -22.04 -13.75 1.22
C LEU A 368 -21.83 -12.31 1.70
N VAL A 369 -20.59 -11.83 1.67
CA VAL A 369 -20.23 -10.42 1.91
C VAL A 369 -19.98 -9.70 0.57
N ARG A 370 -20.06 -8.36 0.56
CA ARG A 370 -19.91 -7.53 -0.65
C ARG A 370 -18.53 -6.85 -0.79
N THR A 371 -17.58 -7.27 0.03
CA THR A 371 -16.27 -6.64 0.20
C THR A 371 -15.21 -7.11 -0.82
N GLY A 372 -15.51 -8.12 -1.66
CA GLY A 372 -14.53 -8.79 -2.54
C GLY A 372 -14.97 -9.01 -4.01
N VAL A 373 -14.95 -10.25 -4.51
CA VAL A 373 -15.27 -10.66 -5.90
C VAL A 373 -16.70 -10.25 -6.28
N TYR A 374 -17.65 -10.51 -5.39
CA TYR A 374 -19.02 -10.06 -5.55
C TYR A 374 -19.19 -8.60 -5.14
N ARG A 375 -19.67 -7.75 -6.07
CA ARG A 375 -19.89 -6.31 -5.84
C ARG A 375 -21.34 -5.85 -6.06
N GLY A 376 -22.28 -6.80 -6.18
CA GLY A 376 -23.71 -6.55 -6.46
C GLY A 376 -24.22 -7.28 -7.71
N GLY A 377 -25.54 -7.28 -7.91
CA GLY A 377 -26.22 -8.06 -8.95
C GLY A 377 -26.92 -9.31 -8.40
N GLU A 378 -27.34 -10.23 -9.26
CA GLU A 378 -27.82 -11.56 -8.82
C GLU A 378 -26.61 -12.50 -8.74
N PRO A 379 -26.30 -13.12 -7.57
CA PRO A 379 -25.17 -14.03 -7.46
C PRO A 379 -25.46 -15.32 -8.23
N ALA A 380 -24.46 -15.86 -8.94
CA ALA A 380 -24.58 -17.12 -9.70
C ALA A 380 -25.03 -18.32 -8.84
N TRP A 381 -24.78 -18.25 -7.53
CA TRP A 381 -25.28 -19.19 -6.53
C TRP A 381 -25.92 -18.42 -5.38
N THR A 382 -27.19 -18.71 -5.08
CA THR A 382 -27.94 -18.02 -4.04
C THR A 382 -27.37 -18.35 -2.64
N PRO A 383 -26.85 -17.38 -1.88
CA PRO A 383 -26.39 -17.60 -0.51
C PRO A 383 -27.58 -17.72 0.46
N LYS A 384 -27.34 -18.25 1.67
CA LYS A 384 -28.39 -18.29 2.71
C LYS A 384 -28.67 -16.91 3.31
N VAL A 385 -27.64 -16.08 3.40
CA VAL A 385 -27.69 -14.70 3.91
C VAL A 385 -26.70 -13.85 3.10
N ILE A 386 -27.08 -12.62 2.77
CA ILE A 386 -26.16 -11.59 2.26
C ILE A 386 -25.95 -10.58 3.39
N VAL A 387 -24.72 -10.18 3.66
CA VAL A 387 -24.41 -9.15 4.66
C VAL A 387 -23.94 -7.89 3.92
N ASP A 388 -24.57 -6.75 4.21
CA ASP A 388 -24.24 -5.46 3.61
C ASP A 388 -23.10 -4.76 4.37
N ASP A 389 -22.30 -3.99 3.63
CA ASP A 389 -21.13 -3.24 4.11
C ASP A 389 -21.45 -2.20 5.22
N SER A 390 -22.73 -1.92 5.49
CA SER A 390 -23.16 -0.97 6.53
C SER A 390 -23.05 -1.51 7.96
N HIS A 391 -22.84 -2.82 8.13
CA HIS A 391 -22.57 -3.42 9.43
C HIS A 391 -21.09 -3.81 9.48
N ASN A 392 -20.27 -2.95 10.08
CA ASN A 392 -18.82 -3.11 10.31
C ASN A 392 -18.44 -4.32 11.21
N GLU A 393 -19.28 -5.35 11.33
CA GLU A 393 -19.06 -6.52 12.19
C GLU A 393 -19.38 -7.81 11.42
N LEU A 394 -18.40 -8.73 11.31
CA LEU A 394 -18.67 -10.08 10.81
C LEU A 394 -19.60 -10.80 11.81
N PRO A 395 -20.49 -11.70 11.35
CA PRO A 395 -21.38 -12.42 12.23
C PRO A 395 -20.60 -13.31 13.21
N THR A 396 -20.88 -13.16 14.51
CA THR A 396 -20.20 -13.88 15.60
C THR A 396 -21.14 -14.74 16.44
N SER A 397 -22.46 -14.75 16.15
CA SER A 397 -23.44 -15.62 16.81
C SER A 397 -24.58 -16.03 15.86
N PRO A 398 -25.26 -17.17 16.11
CA PRO A 398 -26.48 -17.54 15.38
C PRO A 398 -27.59 -16.48 15.48
N ASP A 399 -27.69 -15.78 16.62
CA ASP A 399 -28.66 -14.69 16.83
C ASP A 399 -28.35 -13.46 15.98
N SER A 400 -27.06 -13.16 15.73
CA SER A 400 -26.62 -12.13 14.78
C SER A 400 -27.04 -12.48 13.34
N VAL A 401 -26.96 -13.77 12.98
CA VAL A 401 -27.41 -14.28 11.67
C VAL A 401 -28.95 -14.25 11.54
N CYS A 402 -29.69 -14.53 12.62
CA CYS A 402 -31.15 -14.41 12.66
C CYS A 402 -31.64 -12.96 12.61
N LYS A 403 -30.98 -12.02 13.31
CA LYS A 403 -31.30 -10.58 13.25
C LYS A 403 -31.10 -9.99 11.85
N LEU A 404 -30.08 -10.46 11.12
CA LEU A 404 -29.85 -10.09 9.70
C LEU A 404 -30.96 -10.62 8.78
N ARG A 405 -31.56 -11.77 9.12
CA ARG A 405 -32.70 -12.36 8.40
C ARG A 405 -33.99 -11.56 8.59
N GLU A 406 -34.23 -11.01 9.79
CA GLU A 406 -35.39 -10.18 10.10
C GLU A 406 -35.30 -8.77 9.48
N THR A 407 -34.07 -8.23 9.34
CA THR A 407 -33.82 -6.95 8.65
C THR A 407 -33.88 -7.06 7.12
N GLN A 408 -33.56 -8.22 6.53
CA GLN A 408 -33.77 -8.44 5.09
C GLN A 408 -35.23 -8.72 4.71
N ALA A 409 -36.02 -9.32 5.61
CA ALA A 409 -37.46 -9.49 5.41
C ALA A 409 -38.24 -8.16 5.38
N THR A 410 -37.63 -7.05 5.83
CA THR A 410 -38.24 -5.71 5.86
C THR A 410 -37.77 -4.79 4.74
N MET A 411 -36.77 -5.19 3.93
CA MET A 411 -36.24 -4.40 2.80
C MET A 411 -36.57 -4.98 1.41
N ALA A 412 -37.18 -6.16 1.32
CA ALA A 412 -37.59 -6.78 0.05
C ALA A 412 -38.90 -6.20 -0.54
N ASP A 413 -39.30 -4.99 -0.14
CA ASP A 413 -40.59 -4.38 -0.49
C ASP A 413 -40.41 -2.96 -1.07
N SER A 414 -39.48 -2.80 -2.02
CA SER A 414 -39.53 -1.67 -2.98
C SER A 414 -38.63 -1.88 -4.20
N GLU A 415 -39.18 -2.41 -5.30
CA GLU A 415 -38.55 -2.34 -6.63
C GLU A 415 -39.46 -1.67 -7.65
N LEU A 416 -38.86 -0.76 -8.45
CA LEU A 416 -39.21 -0.39 -9.83
C LEU A 416 -37.97 0.31 -10.47
N PRO A 417 -37.78 0.34 -11.82
CA PRO A 417 -37.44 -0.78 -12.72
C PRO A 417 -36.31 -0.41 -13.72
N VAL A 418 -35.73 -1.37 -14.46
CA VAL A 418 -34.90 -1.08 -15.66
C VAL A 418 -35.31 -1.93 -16.88
N ARG A 419 -35.22 -1.27 -18.04
CA ARG A 419 -35.69 -1.59 -19.41
C ARG A 419 -34.92 -2.72 -20.13
N PRO A 420 -35.51 -3.30 -21.20
CA PRO A 420 -34.97 -4.43 -21.95
C PRO A 420 -34.00 -4.02 -23.08
N LYS A 421 -33.22 -5.00 -23.57
CA LYS A 421 -32.41 -4.95 -24.80
C LYS A 421 -32.83 -6.05 -25.79
N PRO A 422 -32.50 -5.91 -27.09
CA PRO A 422 -33.41 -6.21 -28.20
C PRO A 422 -33.27 -7.63 -28.77
N GLU A 423 -34.32 -8.04 -29.47
CA GLU A 423 -34.42 -9.23 -30.32
C GLU A 423 -33.45 -9.20 -31.52
N GLU A 424 -33.01 -10.38 -31.94
CA GLU A 424 -32.89 -10.72 -33.35
C GLU A 424 -33.25 -12.20 -33.59
N THR A 425 -33.73 -12.47 -34.79
CA THR A 425 -34.79 -13.41 -35.17
C THR A 425 -34.36 -14.85 -35.55
N ALA A 426 -35.22 -15.80 -35.16
CA ALA A 426 -35.77 -16.97 -35.87
C ALA A 426 -34.90 -17.81 -36.87
N ALA A 427 -34.94 -19.15 -36.72
CA ALA A 427 -35.74 -20.04 -37.59
C ALA A 427 -35.52 -21.56 -37.33
N ALA A 428 -36.66 -22.29 -37.42
CA ALA A 428 -36.85 -23.68 -37.88
C ALA A 428 -36.53 -24.90 -36.98
N ALA A 429 -37.60 -25.63 -36.67
CA ALA A 429 -37.73 -27.01 -36.17
C ALA A 429 -37.60 -28.04 -37.35
N PRO A 430 -37.86 -29.38 -37.23
CA PRO A 430 -38.43 -30.15 -36.10
C PRO A 430 -37.91 -31.61 -35.88
N ALA A 431 -38.63 -32.33 -34.99
CA ALA A 431 -38.82 -33.80 -34.85
C ALA A 431 -37.67 -34.61 -34.21
N GLU A 432 -37.84 -35.63 -33.35
CA GLU A 432 -38.92 -36.45 -32.74
C GLU A 432 -38.28 -37.05 -31.45
N GLY A 433 -38.94 -37.29 -30.32
CA GLY A 433 -39.99 -38.28 -30.06
C GLY A 433 -40.01 -38.66 -28.56
N ALA A 434 -41.12 -39.29 -28.15
CA ALA A 434 -41.64 -39.67 -26.81
C ALA A 434 -40.64 -40.37 -25.83
N GLU A 435 -40.85 -40.52 -24.52
CA GLU A 435 -42.01 -40.86 -23.64
C GLU A 435 -41.70 -40.28 -22.22
N GLY A 436 -42.57 -39.96 -21.27
CA GLY A 436 -43.85 -40.50 -20.81
C GLY A 436 -43.73 -40.88 -19.31
N THR A 437 -44.42 -40.19 -18.39
CA THR A 437 -45.16 -40.71 -17.19
C THR A 437 -45.51 -39.62 -16.16
N GLU A 438 -46.59 -39.89 -15.41
CA GLU A 438 -47.60 -38.98 -14.86
C GLU A 438 -47.36 -38.43 -13.43
N GLY A 439 -48.14 -37.40 -13.04
CA GLY A 439 -48.35 -37.04 -11.63
C GLY A 439 -49.14 -35.74 -11.33
N THR A 440 -50.48 -35.79 -11.45
CA THR A 440 -51.57 -34.89 -10.95
C THR A 440 -51.28 -33.52 -10.27
N GLU A 441 -51.89 -32.44 -10.79
CA GLU A 441 -51.95 -31.07 -10.21
C GLU A 441 -53.29 -30.74 -9.50
N LYS A 442 -53.21 -29.97 -8.40
CA LYS A 442 -54.32 -29.20 -7.80
C LYS A 442 -54.07 -27.69 -8.01
N GLY A 443 -55.04 -26.98 -8.60
CA GLY A 443 -54.96 -25.54 -8.90
C GLY A 443 -55.06 -24.58 -7.68
N PRO A 444 -54.65 -23.30 -7.83
CA PRO A 444 -54.44 -22.37 -6.71
C PRO A 444 -55.73 -21.69 -6.22
N SER A 445 -55.71 -21.26 -4.95
CA SER A 445 -56.89 -20.75 -4.22
C SER A 445 -57.26 -19.28 -4.52
N LYS A 446 -58.55 -18.94 -4.34
CA LYS A 446 -59.19 -17.62 -4.56
C LYS A 446 -58.51 -16.41 -3.87
N SER A 447 -57.68 -16.62 -2.85
CA SER A 447 -56.98 -15.52 -2.15
C SER A 447 -55.79 -14.97 -2.94
N ALA A 448 -55.12 -15.81 -3.74
CA ALA A 448 -53.98 -15.43 -4.56
C ALA A 448 -54.38 -14.47 -5.69
N LEU A 449 -55.55 -14.69 -6.30
CA LEU A 449 -56.08 -13.86 -7.38
C LEU A 449 -56.47 -12.45 -6.90
N LYS A 450 -56.93 -12.30 -5.65
CA LYS A 450 -57.26 -10.98 -5.06
C LYS A 450 -56.02 -10.16 -4.70
N LYS A 451 -54.93 -10.81 -4.28
CA LYS A 451 -53.66 -10.13 -3.97
C LYS A 451 -52.99 -9.60 -5.24
N ALA A 452 -52.95 -10.39 -6.30
CA ALA A 452 -52.41 -10.01 -7.60
C ALA A 452 -53.14 -8.79 -8.23
N ALA A 453 -54.48 -8.73 -8.10
CA ALA A 453 -55.26 -7.59 -8.61
C ALA A 453 -54.97 -6.28 -7.85
N LYS A 454 -54.70 -6.35 -6.54
CA LYS A 454 -54.39 -5.16 -5.71
C LYS A 454 -52.96 -4.63 -5.96
N GLU A 455 -52.01 -5.52 -6.20
CA GLU A 455 -50.63 -5.16 -6.57
C GLU A 455 -50.58 -4.53 -7.97
N LYS A 456 -51.33 -5.07 -8.94
CA LYS A 456 -51.48 -4.48 -10.28
C LYS A 456 -52.01 -3.04 -10.23
N ALA A 457 -53.05 -2.78 -9.45
CA ALA A 457 -53.60 -1.43 -9.29
C ALA A 457 -52.64 -0.45 -8.59
N LYS A 458 -51.81 -0.93 -7.66
CA LYS A 458 -50.78 -0.11 -6.97
C LYS A 458 -49.62 0.23 -7.93
N ALA A 459 -49.20 -0.72 -8.74
CA ALA A 459 -48.17 -0.54 -9.77
C ALA A 459 -48.63 0.44 -10.87
N GLU A 460 -49.88 0.32 -11.34
CA GLU A 460 -50.47 1.25 -12.32
C GLU A 460 -50.53 2.69 -11.78
N LYS A 461 -50.85 2.88 -10.50
CA LYS A 461 -50.89 4.21 -9.86
C LYS A 461 -49.51 4.83 -9.65
N ALA A 462 -48.50 4.02 -9.34
CA ALA A 462 -47.10 4.45 -9.25
C ALA A 462 -46.51 4.81 -10.63
N ALA A 463 -46.79 3.99 -11.64
CA ALA A 463 -46.41 4.25 -13.03
C ALA A 463 -47.06 5.53 -13.57
N ALA A 464 -48.34 5.78 -13.25
CA ALA A 464 -49.02 7.02 -13.60
C ALA A 464 -48.38 8.26 -12.95
N ARG A 465 -47.98 8.17 -11.67
CA ARG A 465 -47.30 9.27 -10.97
C ARG A 465 -45.91 9.54 -11.53
N ALA A 466 -45.13 8.49 -11.80
CA ALA A 466 -43.82 8.61 -12.43
C ALA A 466 -43.91 9.17 -13.86
N ALA A 467 -44.92 8.75 -14.63
CA ALA A 467 -45.20 9.33 -15.95
C ALA A 467 -45.61 10.80 -15.87
N GLN A 468 -46.38 11.18 -14.84
CA GLN A 468 -46.79 12.56 -14.60
C GLN A 468 -45.63 13.45 -14.16
N GLU A 469 -44.73 12.96 -13.29
CA GLU A 469 -43.49 13.66 -12.89
C GLU A 469 -42.52 13.80 -14.07
N LYS A 470 -42.40 12.77 -14.91
CA LYS A 470 -41.57 12.82 -16.13
C LYS A 470 -42.16 13.74 -17.20
N ALA A 471 -43.49 13.78 -17.33
CA ALA A 471 -44.19 14.73 -18.20
C ALA A 471 -44.09 16.17 -17.67
N GLN A 472 -44.14 16.39 -16.35
CA GLN A 472 -43.89 17.69 -15.73
C GLN A 472 -42.43 18.14 -15.90
N ALA A 473 -41.46 17.24 -15.77
CA ALA A 473 -40.04 17.53 -16.02
C ALA A 473 -39.81 17.90 -17.49
N ALA A 474 -40.36 17.14 -18.43
CA ALA A 474 -40.26 17.43 -19.87
C ALA A 474 -40.98 18.74 -20.26
N ALA A 475 -42.12 19.06 -19.65
CA ALA A 475 -42.81 20.33 -19.86
C ALA A 475 -42.07 21.53 -19.24
N ALA A 476 -41.35 21.33 -18.13
CA ALA A 476 -40.50 22.35 -17.51
C ALA A 476 -39.18 22.56 -18.28
N GLU A 477 -38.68 21.54 -18.96
CA GLU A 477 -37.49 21.57 -19.82
C GLU A 477 -37.77 22.24 -21.18
N ALA A 478 -39.02 22.12 -21.67
CA ALA A 478 -39.48 22.79 -22.90
C ALA A 478 -39.66 24.33 -22.75
N ASN A 479 -39.69 24.85 -21.52
CA ASN A 479 -39.90 26.28 -21.21
C ASN A 479 -38.68 26.94 -20.53
N ASP A 480 -37.50 26.33 -20.60
CA ASP A 480 -36.28 26.90 -20.02
C ASP A 480 -35.68 28.01 -20.92
N THR A 481 -35.90 29.26 -20.55
CA THR A 481 -35.41 30.46 -21.25
C THR A 481 -33.89 30.65 -21.16
N ALA A 482 -33.19 29.89 -20.30
CA ALA A 482 -31.76 30.07 -20.01
C ALA A 482 -30.86 28.98 -20.62
N LYS A 483 -31.37 28.09 -21.48
CA LYS A 483 -30.68 26.87 -21.93
C LYS A 483 -29.29 27.07 -22.54
N GLY A 484 -29.00 28.26 -23.09
CA GLY A 484 -27.67 28.61 -23.63
C GLY A 484 -26.71 29.27 -22.64
N LEU A 485 -27.13 29.50 -21.39
CA LEU A 485 -26.37 30.24 -20.37
C LEU A 485 -25.76 29.32 -19.30
N TYR A 486 -26.09 28.03 -19.29
CA TYR A 486 -25.55 27.08 -18.33
C TYR A 486 -25.49 25.65 -18.87
N GLY A 487 -24.70 24.79 -18.22
CA GLY A 487 -24.58 23.38 -18.58
C GLY A 487 -23.14 22.96 -18.80
N GLN A 488 -22.91 21.86 -19.52
CA GLN A 488 -21.58 21.48 -19.95
C GLN A 488 -21.03 22.53 -20.93
N LEU A 489 -19.76 22.91 -20.80
CA LEU A 489 -19.11 23.73 -21.82
C LEU A 489 -19.18 22.98 -23.17
N PRO A 490 -19.72 23.59 -24.24
CA PRO A 490 -19.84 22.92 -25.54
C PRO A 490 -18.47 22.47 -26.05
N GLU A 491 -18.36 21.26 -26.62
CA GLU A 491 -17.09 20.74 -27.17
C GLU A 491 -16.51 21.59 -28.30
N SER A 492 -17.34 22.44 -28.93
CA SER A 492 -16.94 23.38 -29.97
C SER A 492 -16.39 24.71 -29.43
N GLU A 493 -16.41 24.93 -28.12
CA GLU A 493 -15.99 26.18 -27.48
C GLU A 493 -14.77 25.96 -26.59
N ASP A 494 -13.73 26.78 -26.79
CA ASP A 494 -12.59 26.84 -25.90
C ASP A 494 -12.94 27.56 -24.59
N VAL A 495 -12.21 27.24 -23.52
CA VAL A 495 -12.25 28.02 -22.27
C VAL A 495 -11.78 29.44 -22.58
N VAL A 496 -12.63 30.43 -22.31
CA VAL A 496 -12.36 31.83 -22.68
C VAL A 496 -11.34 32.47 -21.72
N PRO A 497 -10.63 33.55 -22.13
CA PRO A 497 -9.78 34.31 -21.23
C PRO A 497 -10.52 34.71 -19.95
N SER A 498 -9.93 34.39 -18.80
CA SER A 498 -10.54 34.59 -17.49
C SER A 498 -9.72 35.53 -16.62
N THR A 499 -10.40 36.38 -15.85
CA THR A 499 -9.78 37.22 -14.81
C THR A 499 -9.40 36.35 -13.61
N LYS A 500 -8.17 36.53 -13.09
CA LYS A 500 -7.74 35.82 -11.87
C LYS A 500 -8.29 36.49 -10.63
N PHE A 501 -8.53 35.72 -9.57
CA PHE A 501 -8.95 36.28 -8.28
C PHE A 501 -7.89 37.18 -7.65
N SER A 502 -6.62 37.04 -8.04
CA SER A 502 -5.56 37.95 -7.63
C SER A 502 -5.66 39.34 -8.25
N GLU A 503 -6.38 39.47 -9.35
CA GLU A 503 -6.56 40.72 -10.11
C GLU A 503 -7.90 41.40 -9.79
N LEU A 504 -8.82 40.70 -9.09
CA LEU A 504 -10.12 41.27 -8.74
C LEU A 504 -9.99 42.25 -7.57
N GLY A 505 -10.08 43.54 -7.89
CA GLY A 505 -10.18 44.65 -6.94
C GLY A 505 -11.45 45.48 -7.10
N ASP A 506 -11.53 46.58 -6.34
CA ASP A 506 -12.66 47.54 -6.36
C ASP A 506 -12.91 48.13 -7.76
N GLU A 507 -11.89 48.20 -8.61
CA GLU A 507 -11.95 48.69 -9.98
C GLU A 507 -12.81 47.81 -10.91
N TYR A 508 -13.14 46.60 -10.49
CA TYR A 508 -14.05 45.71 -11.21
C TYR A 508 -15.52 45.91 -10.83
N TYR A 509 -15.83 46.82 -9.90
CA TYR A 509 -17.21 47.10 -9.51
C TYR A 509 -18.10 47.45 -10.71
N GLU A 510 -19.28 46.81 -10.78
CA GLU A 510 -20.26 46.91 -11.87
C GLU A 510 -19.77 46.42 -13.24
N LYS A 511 -18.56 45.84 -13.33
CA LYS A 511 -18.04 45.26 -14.57
C LYS A 511 -18.42 43.79 -14.69
N GLU A 512 -18.59 43.36 -15.93
CA GLU A 512 -18.72 41.94 -16.27
C GLU A 512 -17.34 41.29 -16.33
N VAL A 513 -17.21 40.15 -15.65
CA VAL A 513 -15.99 39.35 -15.62
C VAL A 513 -16.32 37.90 -15.91
N THR A 514 -15.37 37.21 -16.53
CA THR A 514 -15.38 35.74 -16.62
C THR A 514 -14.26 35.20 -15.76
N VAL A 515 -14.58 34.25 -14.89
CA VAL A 515 -13.64 33.58 -14.00
C VAL A 515 -13.68 32.07 -14.19
N VAL A 516 -12.53 31.42 -14.10
CA VAL A 516 -12.42 29.96 -14.09
C VAL A 516 -11.94 29.53 -12.70
N ALA A 517 -12.79 28.81 -11.98
CA ALA A 517 -12.57 28.50 -10.58
C ALA A 517 -13.15 27.14 -10.19
N ARG A 518 -12.71 26.63 -9.03
CA ARG A 518 -13.32 25.46 -8.40
C ARG A 518 -14.55 25.87 -7.60
N VAL A 519 -15.59 25.03 -7.61
CA VAL A 519 -16.71 25.16 -6.68
C VAL A 519 -16.27 24.68 -5.30
N ASP A 520 -16.00 25.59 -4.37
CA ASP A 520 -15.64 25.26 -2.99
C ASP A 520 -16.85 24.81 -2.18
N ASN A 521 -18.00 25.44 -2.45
CA ASN A 521 -19.28 25.10 -1.85
C ASN A 521 -20.43 25.53 -2.78
N ALA A 522 -21.54 24.81 -2.77
CA ALA A 522 -22.76 25.15 -3.49
C ALA A 522 -23.98 25.00 -2.57
N ARG A 523 -24.82 26.03 -2.49
CA ARG A 523 -26.00 26.03 -1.62
C ARG A 523 -27.21 26.65 -2.31
N VAL A 524 -28.28 25.87 -2.43
CA VAL A 524 -29.60 26.37 -2.85
C VAL A 524 -30.32 26.97 -1.63
N GLN A 525 -30.70 28.25 -1.71
CA GLN A 525 -31.47 28.92 -0.66
C GLN A 525 -32.97 28.87 -0.95
N SER A 526 -33.36 28.95 -2.22
CA SER A 526 -34.74 28.76 -2.69
C SER A 526 -34.76 28.37 -4.16
N ALA A 527 -35.93 28.03 -4.71
CA ALA A 527 -36.09 27.82 -6.15
C ALA A 527 -35.74 29.04 -7.03
N LYS A 528 -35.54 30.22 -6.41
CA LYS A 528 -35.16 31.46 -7.08
C LYS A 528 -33.77 31.99 -6.68
N LEU A 529 -33.05 31.34 -5.78
CA LEU A 529 -31.78 31.87 -5.26
C LEU A 529 -30.84 30.73 -4.85
N ALA A 530 -29.61 30.78 -5.37
CA ALA A 530 -28.52 29.90 -4.94
C ALA A 530 -27.20 30.69 -4.82
N PHE A 531 -26.28 30.14 -4.02
CA PHE A 531 -24.97 30.70 -3.75
C PHE A 531 -23.90 29.66 -4.07
N LEU A 532 -22.84 30.10 -4.73
CA LEU A 532 -21.59 29.37 -4.88
C LEU A 532 -20.50 30.08 -4.08
N MET A 533 -19.63 29.31 -3.46
CA MET A 533 -18.31 29.78 -3.08
C MET A 533 -17.34 29.29 -4.16
N LEU A 534 -16.72 30.21 -4.88
CA LEU A 534 -15.72 29.88 -5.90
C LEU A 534 -14.32 30.03 -5.30
N ARG A 535 -13.43 29.09 -5.62
CA ARG A 535 -12.04 29.07 -5.12
C ARG A 535 -11.03 28.98 -6.27
N GLN A 536 -10.01 29.80 -6.20
CA GLN A 536 -8.87 29.79 -7.12
C GLN A 536 -7.58 29.99 -6.32
N GLN A 537 -6.73 28.96 -6.25
CA GLN A 537 -5.46 28.97 -5.50
C GLN A 537 -5.59 29.49 -4.06
N GLY A 538 -6.58 29.02 -3.31
CA GLY A 538 -6.83 29.43 -1.92
C GLY A 538 -7.65 30.71 -1.76
N LYS A 539 -7.67 31.61 -2.75
CA LYS A 539 -8.58 32.76 -2.76
C LYS A 539 -10.01 32.33 -3.00
N LYS A 540 -10.96 32.93 -2.28
CA LYS A 540 -12.40 32.62 -2.33
C LYS A 540 -13.23 33.88 -2.61
N VAL A 541 -14.23 33.75 -3.48
CA VAL A 541 -15.23 34.79 -3.78
C VAL A 541 -16.62 34.17 -3.83
N GLN A 542 -17.60 34.85 -3.26
CA GLN A 542 -19.00 34.43 -3.37
C GLN A 542 -19.53 34.75 -4.76
N ALA A 543 -20.27 33.82 -5.34
CA ALA A 543 -21.06 34.05 -6.53
C ALA A 543 -22.55 33.77 -6.23
N VAL A 544 -23.42 34.65 -6.69
CA VAL A 544 -24.85 34.66 -6.40
C VAL A 544 -25.62 34.47 -7.70
N ILE A 545 -26.61 33.58 -7.71
CA ILE A 545 -27.53 33.43 -8.83
C ILE A 545 -28.97 33.57 -8.36
N ALA A 546 -29.69 34.52 -8.97
CA ALA A 546 -31.09 34.80 -8.66
C ALA A 546 -31.94 34.69 -9.93
N ALA A 547 -33.10 34.03 -9.82
CA ALA A 547 -34.02 33.86 -10.96
C ALA A 547 -34.66 35.21 -11.34
N ALA A 548 -34.27 35.72 -12.50
CA ALA A 548 -34.80 36.90 -13.18
C ALA A 548 -34.42 36.78 -14.66
N GLU A 549 -35.31 37.15 -15.59
CA GLU A 549 -35.06 37.00 -17.02
C GLU A 549 -33.69 37.61 -17.42
N PRO A 550 -32.79 36.85 -18.10
CA PRO A 550 -32.98 35.54 -18.72
C PRO A 550 -32.69 34.30 -17.83
N ILE A 551 -32.24 34.48 -16.59
CA ILE A 551 -31.89 33.42 -15.62
C ILE A 551 -33.15 32.67 -15.16
N SER A 552 -33.25 31.39 -15.53
CA SER A 552 -34.37 30.51 -15.18
C SER A 552 -34.20 29.85 -13.81
N ARG A 553 -35.29 29.28 -13.27
CA ARG A 553 -35.25 28.50 -12.02
C ARG A 553 -34.43 27.21 -12.19
N GLN A 554 -34.40 26.67 -13.40
CA GLN A 554 -33.65 25.50 -13.80
C GLN A 554 -32.15 25.78 -13.74
N MET A 555 -31.72 26.94 -14.25
CA MET A 555 -30.34 27.42 -14.12
C MET A 555 -29.92 27.58 -12.65
N VAL A 556 -30.78 28.19 -11.81
CA VAL A 556 -30.53 28.31 -10.36
C VAL A 556 -30.36 26.93 -9.71
N LYS A 557 -31.25 25.98 -10.03
CA LYS A 557 -31.21 24.61 -9.51
C LYS A 557 -29.94 23.88 -9.96
N TYR A 558 -29.57 23.99 -11.24
CA TYR A 558 -28.33 23.41 -11.79
C TYR A 558 -27.11 23.96 -11.06
N THR A 559 -27.01 25.30 -10.98
CA THR A 559 -25.88 25.99 -10.36
C THR A 559 -25.72 25.59 -8.90
N GLY A 560 -26.80 25.59 -8.11
CA GLY A 560 -26.74 25.18 -6.71
C GLY A 560 -26.57 23.68 -6.48
N GLY A 561 -26.64 22.85 -7.53
CA GLY A 561 -26.45 21.41 -7.50
C GLY A 561 -25.10 20.93 -8.03
N LEU A 562 -24.19 21.84 -8.37
CA LEU A 562 -22.85 21.49 -8.86
C LEU A 562 -22.04 20.74 -7.77
N ASN A 563 -21.36 19.66 -8.18
CA ASN A 563 -20.51 18.90 -7.27
C ASN A 563 -19.37 19.78 -6.75
N VAL A 564 -19.12 19.70 -5.45
CA VAL A 564 -17.97 20.36 -4.83
C VAL A 564 -16.68 19.91 -5.50
N ASN A 565 -15.76 20.84 -5.67
CA ASN A 565 -14.47 20.73 -6.34
C ASN A 565 -14.49 20.67 -7.87
N SER A 566 -15.66 20.70 -8.50
CA SER A 566 -15.78 20.84 -9.96
C SER A 566 -15.17 22.15 -10.45
N ILE A 567 -14.63 22.15 -11.66
CA ILE A 567 -14.08 23.34 -12.30
C ILE A 567 -15.15 23.93 -13.21
N VAL A 568 -15.46 25.20 -13.01
CA VAL A 568 -16.51 25.93 -13.73
C VAL A 568 -15.99 27.23 -14.31
N GLN A 569 -16.55 27.62 -15.45
CA GLN A 569 -16.44 28.95 -16.04
C GLN A 569 -17.68 29.75 -15.64
N VAL A 570 -17.49 30.85 -14.93
CA VAL A 570 -18.57 31.72 -14.47
C VAL A 570 -18.39 33.10 -15.08
N THR A 571 -19.40 33.56 -15.81
CA THR A 571 -19.49 34.96 -16.27
C THR A 571 -20.54 35.68 -15.45
N GLY A 572 -20.21 36.85 -14.91
CA GLY A 572 -21.13 37.61 -14.07
C GLY A 572 -20.68 39.05 -13.80
N ILE A 573 -21.54 39.82 -13.16
CA ILE A 573 -21.26 41.22 -12.77
C ILE A 573 -20.69 41.26 -11.36
N VAL A 574 -19.58 41.94 -11.15
CA VAL A 574 -19.02 42.14 -9.80
C VAL A 574 -19.83 43.21 -9.05
N LYS A 575 -20.25 42.87 -7.83
CA LYS A 575 -21.06 43.71 -6.94
C LYS A 575 -20.42 43.80 -5.55
N LYS A 576 -20.85 44.81 -4.78
CA LYS A 576 -20.49 44.93 -3.37
C LYS A 576 -21.59 44.30 -2.51
N PRO A 577 -21.27 43.31 -1.66
CA PRO A 577 -22.24 42.76 -0.73
C PRO A 577 -22.57 43.81 0.34
N ALA A 578 -23.79 43.78 0.87
CA ALA A 578 -24.22 44.72 1.91
C ALA A 578 -23.44 44.53 3.22
N ILE A 579 -23.01 43.30 3.49
CA ILE A 579 -22.17 42.93 4.64
C ILE A 579 -20.98 42.14 4.07
N PRO A 580 -19.73 42.46 4.47
CA PRO A 580 -18.57 41.69 4.05
C PRO A 580 -18.73 40.19 4.34
N ILE A 581 -18.41 39.36 3.35
CA ILE A 581 -18.63 37.91 3.42
C ILE A 581 -17.47 37.27 4.18
N SER A 582 -17.71 36.86 5.43
CA SER A 582 -16.67 36.33 6.33
C SER A 582 -16.01 35.03 5.85
N SER A 583 -16.71 34.24 5.04
CA SER A 583 -16.21 32.97 4.49
C SER A 583 -15.41 33.12 3.19
N ALA A 584 -15.32 34.33 2.63
CA ALA A 584 -14.59 34.63 1.40
C ALA A 584 -13.34 35.48 1.70
N THR A 585 -12.25 35.24 0.97
CA THR A 585 -11.05 36.09 1.07
C THR A 585 -11.27 37.44 0.39
N LEU A 586 -12.03 37.46 -0.72
CA LEU A 586 -12.52 38.66 -1.38
C LEU A 586 -13.86 39.06 -0.76
N SER A 587 -13.84 39.39 0.54
CA SER A 587 -15.05 39.58 1.35
C SER A 587 -15.90 40.78 0.94
N ASN A 588 -15.31 41.78 0.28
CA ASN A 588 -15.98 43.01 -0.16
C ASN A 588 -16.55 42.91 -1.58
N LEU A 589 -16.43 41.76 -2.25
CA LEU A 589 -16.90 41.54 -3.62
C LEU A 589 -17.76 40.28 -3.70
N GLU A 590 -18.76 40.30 -4.55
CA GLU A 590 -19.50 39.11 -4.97
C GLU A 590 -19.79 39.14 -6.48
N ILE A 591 -19.95 37.98 -7.11
CA ILE A 591 -20.20 37.86 -8.55
C ILE A 591 -21.67 37.48 -8.77
N HIS A 592 -22.45 38.35 -9.41
CA HIS A 592 -23.82 38.06 -9.83
C HIS A 592 -23.78 37.28 -11.14
N ILE A 593 -24.04 35.98 -11.08
CA ILE A 593 -23.88 35.03 -12.18
C ILE A 593 -24.86 35.33 -13.31
N ARG A 594 -24.33 35.43 -14.54
CA ARG A 594 -25.09 35.49 -15.79
C ARG A 594 -24.95 34.22 -16.63
N LYS A 595 -23.78 33.57 -16.59
CA LYS A 595 -23.50 32.29 -17.25
C LYS A 595 -22.68 31.38 -16.34
N VAL A 596 -22.92 30.07 -16.42
CA VAL A 596 -22.13 29.07 -15.68
C VAL A 596 -21.98 27.78 -16.47
N TYR A 597 -20.76 27.50 -16.92
CA TYR A 597 -20.46 26.28 -17.67
C TYR A 597 -19.55 25.36 -16.88
N MET A 598 -19.82 24.07 -16.93
CA MET A 598 -18.97 23.01 -16.39
C MET A 598 -17.80 22.75 -17.34
N ILE A 599 -16.58 22.92 -16.83
CA ILE A 599 -15.35 22.55 -17.55
C ILE A 599 -14.98 21.11 -17.19
N SER A 600 -14.96 20.79 -15.90
CA SER A 600 -14.60 19.48 -15.40
C SER A 600 -15.40 19.16 -14.15
N GLU A 601 -16.27 18.16 -14.25
CA GLU A 601 -17.08 17.70 -13.14
C GLU A 601 -16.23 16.88 -12.16
N ALA A 602 -16.34 17.21 -10.87
CA ALA A 602 -15.77 16.41 -9.81
C ALA A 602 -16.73 15.28 -9.39
N ALA A 603 -16.18 14.19 -8.87
CA ALA A 603 -17.00 13.12 -8.29
C ALA A 603 -17.86 13.66 -7.12
N GLN A 604 -19.09 13.17 -7.01
CA GLN A 604 -20.04 13.60 -5.99
C GLN A 604 -19.51 13.39 -4.55
N MET A 605 -18.77 12.29 -4.32
CA MET A 605 -18.09 12.01 -3.06
C MET A 605 -16.58 12.03 -3.27
N LEU A 606 -15.91 12.99 -2.61
CA LEU A 606 -14.46 13.08 -2.56
C LEU A 606 -13.95 12.36 -1.30
N PRO A 607 -12.75 11.74 -1.35
CA PRO A 607 -12.18 11.04 -0.20
C PRO A 607 -11.85 11.96 0.98
N MET A 608 -11.69 13.26 0.73
CA MET A 608 -11.70 14.32 1.75
C MET A 608 -12.12 15.64 1.13
N GLN A 609 -12.65 16.56 1.94
CA GLN A 609 -12.97 17.92 1.51
C GLN A 609 -11.80 18.86 1.78
N VAL A 610 -11.51 19.77 0.85
CA VAL A 610 -10.42 20.76 1.01
C VAL A 610 -10.63 21.64 2.24
N LYS A 611 -11.88 22.06 2.50
CA LYS A 611 -12.25 22.83 3.70
C LYS A 611 -11.88 22.12 5.02
N ASP A 612 -11.93 20.79 5.05
CA ASP A 612 -11.61 20.00 6.24
C ASP A 612 -10.09 19.91 6.44
N ALA A 613 -9.34 19.91 5.33
CA ALA A 613 -7.88 19.99 5.35
C ALA A 613 -7.35 21.42 5.60
N GLU A 614 -8.15 22.47 5.40
CA GLU A 614 -7.76 23.85 5.75
C GLU A 614 -7.81 24.13 7.27
N ARG A 615 -8.50 23.28 8.04
CA ARG A 615 -8.55 23.42 9.51
C ARG A 615 -7.16 23.16 10.13
N PRO A 616 -6.75 23.95 11.15
CA PRO A 616 -5.49 23.73 11.84
C PRO A 616 -5.38 22.30 12.39
N PRO A 617 -4.19 21.67 12.33
CA PRO A 617 -3.97 20.40 13.00
C PRO A 617 -4.05 20.58 14.53
N PRO A 618 -4.37 19.50 15.28
CA PRO A 618 -4.48 19.57 16.73
C PRO A 618 -3.11 19.88 17.36
N GLU A 619 -3.11 20.59 18.49
CA GLU A 619 -1.88 20.97 19.20
C GLU A 619 -1.12 19.75 19.75
N THR A 620 -1.82 18.64 20.03
CA THR A 620 -1.23 17.40 20.55
C THR A 620 -1.20 16.30 19.49
N THR A 621 -0.09 15.57 19.44
CA THR A 621 0.13 14.41 18.55
C THR A 621 -0.45 13.11 19.10
N GLU A 622 -1.19 13.15 20.21
CA GLU A 622 -1.82 11.97 20.78
C GLU A 622 -2.99 11.54 19.89
N GLU A 623 -2.90 10.33 19.34
CA GLU A 623 -3.84 9.72 18.38
C GLU A 623 -5.27 9.49 18.94
N GLY A 624 -5.62 10.08 20.09
CA GLY A 624 -6.82 9.78 20.86
C GLY A 624 -8.05 10.64 20.57
N ASN A 625 -7.88 11.91 20.19
CA ASN A 625 -9.01 12.82 19.96
C ASN A 625 -8.95 13.42 18.55
N LEU A 626 -9.63 12.75 17.60
CA LEU A 626 -9.73 13.16 16.20
C LEU A 626 -10.80 14.24 15.97
N VAL A 627 -11.04 15.12 16.94
CA VAL A 627 -11.99 16.24 16.80
C VAL A 627 -11.31 17.55 17.17
N ASP A 628 -11.64 18.62 16.44
CA ASP A 628 -11.20 19.97 16.77
C ASP A 628 -11.91 20.52 18.01
N ALA A 629 -11.59 21.76 18.41
CA ALA A 629 -12.17 22.41 19.58
C ALA A 629 -13.71 22.53 19.49
N GLU A 630 -14.26 22.45 18.27
CA GLU A 630 -15.67 22.51 17.93
C GLU A 630 -16.32 21.11 17.77
N GLY A 631 -15.56 20.03 17.96
CA GLY A 631 -16.07 18.66 17.89
C GLY A 631 -16.13 18.05 16.48
N ALA A 632 -15.58 18.73 15.46
CA ALA A 632 -15.60 18.26 14.08
C ALA A 632 -14.36 17.39 13.75
N PRO A 633 -14.51 16.33 12.93
CA PRO A 633 -13.42 15.40 12.64
C PRO A 633 -12.20 16.06 11.99
N ILE A 634 -10.99 15.74 12.46
CA ILE A 634 -9.72 16.24 11.92
C ILE A 634 -9.18 15.30 10.85
N VAL A 635 -8.75 15.84 9.71
CA VAL A 635 -8.09 15.06 8.65
C VAL A 635 -6.64 14.78 9.04
N THR A 636 -6.34 13.51 9.34
CA THR A 636 -4.98 13.07 9.72
C THR A 636 -3.96 13.31 8.61
N LEU A 637 -2.68 13.46 8.98
CA LEU A 637 -1.59 13.59 8.01
C LEU A 637 -1.56 12.41 7.03
N LYS A 638 -1.80 11.19 7.52
CA LYS A 638 -1.87 10.00 6.66
C LYS A 638 -2.96 10.14 5.59
N THR A 639 -4.18 10.53 5.97
CA THR A 639 -5.29 10.72 5.02
C THR A 639 -4.98 11.84 4.01
N ARG A 640 -4.35 12.93 4.46
CA ARG A 640 -3.89 14.02 3.58
C ARG A 640 -2.89 13.52 2.54
N LEU A 641 -1.88 12.75 2.96
CA LEU A 641 -0.86 12.23 2.06
C LEU A 641 -1.39 11.13 1.12
N ASP A 642 -2.31 10.28 1.58
CA ASP A 642 -2.98 9.29 0.72
C ASP A 642 -3.84 9.96 -0.37
N ASN A 643 -4.28 11.20 -0.12
CA ASN A 643 -5.05 12.02 -1.04
C ASN A 643 -4.30 13.32 -1.40
N ARG A 644 -2.98 13.24 -1.58
CA ARG A 644 -2.08 14.41 -1.64
C ARG A 644 -2.51 15.48 -2.64
N VAL A 645 -3.05 15.09 -3.79
CA VAL A 645 -3.51 16.05 -4.83
C VAL A 645 -4.65 16.95 -4.34
N LEU A 646 -5.53 16.46 -3.45
CA LEU A 646 -6.58 17.27 -2.83
C LEU A 646 -6.01 18.16 -1.70
N ASP A 647 -5.07 17.64 -0.91
CA ASP A 647 -4.43 18.41 0.18
C ASP A 647 -3.57 19.56 -0.38
N LEU A 648 -2.91 19.36 -1.52
CA LEU A 648 -2.21 20.40 -2.26
C LEU A 648 -3.12 21.53 -2.73
N GLN A 649 -4.45 21.37 -2.70
CA GLN A 649 -5.37 22.45 -3.06
C GLN A 649 -5.63 23.42 -1.91
N THR A 650 -5.26 23.08 -0.68
CA THR A 650 -5.42 23.98 0.48
C THR A 650 -4.53 25.22 0.34
N GLU A 651 -4.99 26.36 0.87
CA GLU A 651 -4.20 27.60 0.90
C GLU A 651 -2.83 27.39 1.58
N THR A 652 -2.83 26.65 2.69
CA THR A 652 -1.62 26.33 3.48
C THR A 652 -0.61 25.49 2.69
N SER A 653 -1.04 24.40 2.05
CA SER A 653 -0.12 23.57 1.25
C SER A 653 0.43 24.33 0.04
N GLN A 654 -0.40 25.16 -0.62
CA GLN A 654 0.06 26.04 -1.70
C GLN A 654 1.14 27.01 -1.21
N ALA A 655 0.92 27.68 -0.08
CA ALA A 655 1.88 28.60 0.52
C ALA A 655 3.20 27.90 0.89
N ILE A 656 3.15 26.69 1.49
CA ILE A 656 4.35 25.90 1.81
C ILE A 656 5.12 25.56 0.52
N THR A 657 4.43 25.17 -0.55
CA THR A 657 5.10 24.83 -1.82
C THR A 657 5.75 26.04 -2.50
N TRP A 658 5.17 27.25 -2.38
CA TRP A 658 5.81 28.48 -2.84
C TRP A 658 7.09 28.80 -2.07
N ILE A 659 7.08 28.63 -0.74
CA ILE A 659 8.28 28.83 0.08
C ILE A 659 9.35 27.78 -0.25
N SER A 660 8.94 26.53 -0.47
CA SER A 660 9.82 25.45 -0.94
C SER A 660 10.49 25.79 -2.27
N SER A 661 9.74 26.31 -3.23
CA SER A 661 10.28 26.85 -4.50
C SER A 661 11.23 28.03 -4.25
N GLY A 662 10.86 28.95 -3.35
CA GLY A 662 11.66 30.12 -3.02
C GLY A 662 13.02 29.78 -2.40
N VAL A 663 13.10 28.72 -1.59
CA VAL A 663 14.39 28.24 -1.06
C VAL A 663 15.32 27.82 -2.20
N ALA A 664 14.83 27.04 -3.16
CA ALA A 664 15.62 26.61 -4.32
C ALA A 664 16.04 27.80 -5.20
N GLU A 665 15.12 28.73 -5.47
CA GLU A 665 15.37 29.93 -6.25
C GLU A 665 16.43 30.82 -5.60
N LEU A 666 16.29 31.11 -4.30
CA LEU A 666 17.23 31.97 -3.57
C LEU A 666 18.61 31.33 -3.42
N PHE A 667 18.67 30.01 -3.23
CA PHE A 667 19.94 29.27 -3.27
C PHE A 667 20.61 29.44 -4.64
N ALA A 668 19.92 29.14 -5.73
CA ALA A 668 20.46 29.30 -7.08
C ALA A 668 20.84 30.75 -7.38
N GLU A 669 20.01 31.73 -6.99
CA GLU A 669 20.27 33.16 -7.15
C GLU A 669 21.61 33.55 -6.51
N TYR A 670 21.84 33.15 -5.25
CA TYR A 670 23.08 33.45 -4.54
C TYR A 670 24.29 32.72 -5.14
N MET A 671 24.14 31.45 -5.50
CA MET A 671 25.22 30.65 -6.11
C MET A 671 25.64 31.22 -7.46
N ILE A 672 24.69 31.62 -8.31
CA ILE A 672 24.98 32.22 -9.62
C ILE A 672 25.62 33.60 -9.45
N LYS A 673 25.07 34.46 -8.56
CA LYS A 673 25.63 35.81 -8.31
C LYS A 673 27.04 35.77 -7.74
N SER A 674 27.40 34.72 -7.02
CA SER A 674 28.76 34.50 -6.51
C SER A 674 29.72 33.86 -7.51
N GLY A 675 29.28 33.64 -8.76
CA GLY A 675 30.11 33.10 -9.84
C GLY A 675 30.22 31.57 -9.86
N SER A 676 29.33 30.86 -9.15
CA SER A 676 29.32 29.40 -9.15
C SER A 676 28.65 28.83 -10.39
N ARG A 677 29.17 27.71 -10.90
CA ARG A 677 28.62 27.00 -12.06
C ARG A 677 27.55 26.00 -11.59
N TRP A 678 26.36 26.06 -12.21
CA TRP A 678 25.32 25.06 -11.98
C TRP A 678 25.67 23.78 -12.76
N ILE A 679 25.88 22.67 -12.06
CA ILE A 679 26.21 21.37 -12.64
C ILE A 679 25.08 20.36 -12.44
N PHE A 680 25.11 19.27 -13.23
CA PHE A 680 24.17 18.15 -13.14
C PHE A 680 24.95 16.85 -13.14
N THR A 681 24.92 16.12 -12.03
CA THR A 681 25.69 14.89 -11.83
C THR A 681 24.80 13.65 -11.95
N PRO A 682 25.33 12.50 -12.40
CA PRO A 682 24.54 11.28 -12.53
C PRO A 682 24.06 10.80 -11.15
N LYS A 683 22.84 10.28 -11.09
CA LYS A 683 22.27 9.67 -9.87
C LYS A 683 22.31 8.15 -9.89
N LEU A 684 22.67 7.55 -11.01
CA LEU A 684 23.01 6.13 -11.13
C LEU A 684 24.53 6.00 -11.14
N VAL A 685 25.08 5.31 -10.14
CA VAL A 685 26.53 5.11 -9.96
C VAL A 685 26.89 3.64 -10.09
N GLY A 686 28.11 3.36 -10.55
CA GLY A 686 28.57 1.99 -10.82
C GLY A 686 28.86 1.16 -9.56
N ALA A 687 29.08 1.82 -8.42
CA ALA A 687 29.40 1.18 -7.15
C ALA A 687 28.85 2.00 -5.98
N ALA A 688 28.74 1.38 -4.81
CA ALA A 688 28.40 2.08 -3.57
C ALA A 688 29.57 3.00 -3.17
N THR A 689 29.39 4.30 -3.34
CA THR A 689 30.47 5.30 -3.19
C THR A 689 30.74 5.73 -1.75
N GLU A 690 29.87 5.36 -0.81
CA GLU A 690 29.99 5.74 0.61
C GLU A 690 29.88 4.47 1.46
N GLY A 691 30.99 3.73 1.56
CA GLY A 691 31.07 2.49 2.34
C GLY A 691 30.70 2.74 3.80
N GLY A 692 29.52 2.25 4.21
CA GLY A 692 29.03 2.37 5.57
C GLY A 692 27.51 2.56 5.71
N SER A 693 26.79 2.89 4.63
CA SER A 693 25.34 3.08 4.66
C SER A 693 24.61 2.25 3.60
N ASN A 694 23.35 1.92 3.86
CA ASN A 694 22.53 1.18 2.90
C ASN A 694 22.31 2.05 1.65
N VAL A 695 22.60 1.49 0.47
CA VAL A 695 22.35 2.12 -0.84
C VAL A 695 21.17 1.44 -1.55
N PHE A 696 20.42 2.20 -2.36
CA PHE A 696 19.42 1.59 -3.25
C PHE A 696 20.09 0.98 -4.48
N GLU A 697 19.97 -0.33 -4.64
CA GLU A 697 20.41 -1.06 -5.83
C GLU A 697 19.37 -0.97 -6.95
N VAL A 698 19.84 -0.71 -8.17
CA VAL A 698 19.04 -0.60 -9.39
C VAL A 698 19.64 -1.53 -10.45
N LYS A 699 18.80 -2.35 -11.08
CA LYS A 699 19.22 -3.18 -12.22
C LYS A 699 19.51 -2.29 -13.43
N TYR A 700 20.76 -2.25 -13.86
CA TYR A 700 21.22 -1.46 -15.00
C TYR A 700 21.66 -2.37 -16.15
N PHE A 701 20.69 -2.76 -16.99
CA PHE A 701 20.86 -3.77 -18.03
C PHE A 701 21.35 -5.12 -17.48
N LYS A 702 22.60 -5.49 -17.80
CA LYS A 702 23.26 -6.73 -17.39
C LYS A 702 24.17 -6.57 -16.16
N ARG A 703 24.20 -5.38 -15.56
CA ARG A 703 24.98 -5.07 -14.36
C ARG A 703 24.13 -4.35 -13.33
N ASN A 704 24.65 -4.21 -12.13
CA ASN A 704 24.02 -3.40 -11.08
C ASN A 704 24.49 -1.95 -11.20
N ALA A 705 23.63 -1.04 -10.78
CA ALA A 705 23.95 0.34 -10.48
C ALA A 705 23.33 0.68 -9.11
N TYR A 706 23.71 1.80 -8.54
CA TYR A 706 23.22 2.24 -7.25
C TYR A 706 22.73 3.68 -7.35
N LEU A 707 21.76 4.07 -6.53
CA LEU A 707 21.36 5.47 -6.42
C LEU A 707 22.36 6.24 -5.56
N ALA A 708 22.84 7.38 -6.09
CA ALA A 708 23.79 8.24 -5.40
C ALA A 708 23.19 8.78 -4.09
N GLN A 709 23.83 8.46 -2.97
CA GLN A 709 23.44 9.01 -1.68
C GLN A 709 23.88 10.46 -1.53
N SER A 710 24.88 10.92 -2.26
CA SER A 710 25.28 12.31 -2.25
C SER A 710 25.95 12.64 -3.58
N PRO A 711 25.76 13.85 -4.13
CA PRO A 711 26.56 14.31 -5.27
C PRO A 711 28.02 14.63 -4.87
N GLN A 712 28.40 14.44 -3.60
CA GLN A 712 29.68 14.85 -3.03
C GLN A 712 30.92 14.42 -3.81
N LEU A 713 31.00 13.16 -4.30
CA LEU A 713 32.18 12.72 -5.04
C LEU A 713 32.32 13.45 -6.38
N TYR A 714 31.21 13.57 -7.13
CA TYR A 714 31.23 14.26 -8.42
C TYR A 714 31.53 15.75 -8.29
N LYS A 715 31.04 16.42 -7.23
CA LYS A 715 31.39 17.82 -6.96
C LYS A 715 32.89 18.01 -6.79
N GLN A 716 33.54 17.14 -6.03
CA GLN A 716 35.00 17.18 -5.83
C GLN A 716 35.76 16.85 -7.12
N MET A 717 35.27 15.93 -7.94
CA MET A 717 35.83 15.68 -9.27
C MET A 717 35.70 16.91 -10.19
N CYS A 718 34.61 17.68 -10.10
CA CYS A 718 34.51 18.97 -10.80
C CYS A 718 35.53 19.98 -10.29
N ILE A 719 35.79 20.05 -8.97
CA ILE A 719 36.86 20.88 -8.42
C ILE A 719 38.22 20.48 -8.97
N ALA A 720 38.53 19.18 -9.00
CA ALA A 720 39.76 18.64 -9.59
C ALA A 720 39.86 18.92 -11.10
N GLY A 721 38.73 19.05 -11.79
CA GLY A 721 38.62 19.48 -13.19
C GLY A 721 38.58 21.00 -13.39
N ASP A 722 39.22 21.79 -12.51
CA ASP A 722 39.34 23.25 -12.59
C ASP A 722 38.00 24.04 -12.53
N MET A 723 36.95 23.46 -11.95
CA MET A 723 35.73 24.21 -11.65
C MET A 723 35.79 24.78 -10.23
N GLU A 724 36.36 25.97 -10.06
CA GLU A 724 36.61 26.61 -8.74
C GLU A 724 35.40 26.71 -7.80
N SER A 725 34.17 26.72 -8.34
CA SER A 725 32.94 26.90 -7.58
C SER A 725 31.78 26.25 -8.33
N VAL A 726 31.16 25.23 -7.74
CA VAL A 726 30.06 24.48 -8.35
C VAL A 726 28.88 24.31 -7.39
N PHE A 727 27.69 24.17 -7.95
CA PHE A 727 26.49 23.84 -7.19
C PHE A 727 25.52 22.96 -7.96
N GLU A 728 24.69 22.24 -7.23
CA GLU A 728 23.65 21.38 -7.78
C GLU A 728 22.39 21.42 -6.91
N ILE A 729 21.22 21.36 -7.56
CA ILE A 729 19.92 21.12 -6.92
C ILE A 729 19.41 19.80 -7.48
N ALA A 730 19.37 18.76 -6.66
CA ALA A 730 19.16 17.39 -7.15
C ALA A 730 18.46 16.49 -6.12
N PRO A 731 17.84 15.38 -6.58
CA PRO A 731 17.38 14.35 -5.66
C PRO A 731 18.57 13.68 -4.97
N VAL A 732 18.39 13.43 -3.68
CA VAL A 732 19.33 12.75 -2.79
C VAL A 732 18.62 11.56 -2.16
N PHE A 733 19.30 10.41 -2.14
CA PHE A 733 18.72 9.15 -1.70
C PHE A 733 19.33 8.68 -0.37
N ARG A 734 18.49 8.13 0.50
CA ARG A 734 18.87 7.53 1.80
C ARG A 734 18.14 6.21 1.94
N ALA A 735 18.88 5.10 1.96
CA ALA A 735 18.29 3.76 2.02
C ALA A 735 18.26 3.19 3.45
N GLU A 736 18.60 3.99 4.45
CA GLU A 736 18.40 3.66 5.85
C GLU A 736 16.90 3.52 6.16
N GLU A 737 16.53 2.45 6.88
CA GLU A 737 15.14 2.19 7.28
C GLU A 737 14.72 3.08 8.48
N SER A 738 14.83 4.40 8.31
CA SER A 738 14.48 5.38 9.33
C SER A 738 13.10 5.97 9.06
N ASN A 739 12.12 5.63 9.90
CA ASN A 739 10.77 6.19 9.81
C ASN A 739 10.49 7.20 10.92
N THR A 740 11.14 8.36 10.86
CA THR A 740 10.92 9.46 11.82
C THR A 740 10.15 10.62 11.17
N HIS A 741 9.81 11.63 11.95
CA HIS A 741 9.20 12.87 11.46
C HIS A 741 10.18 13.79 10.70
N ARG A 742 11.49 13.49 10.70
CA ARG A 742 12.57 14.32 10.10
C ARG A 742 13.37 13.62 8.99
N HIS A 743 13.02 12.38 8.64
CA HIS A 743 13.70 11.58 7.61
C HIS A 743 12.78 11.24 6.44
N LEU A 744 13.37 11.22 5.24
CA LEU A 744 12.79 10.76 3.98
C LEU A 744 13.84 9.88 3.28
N THR A 745 13.39 8.95 2.44
CA THR A 745 14.29 8.10 1.62
C THR A 745 14.71 8.79 0.32
N GLU A 746 13.96 9.79 -0.12
CA GLU A 746 14.27 10.68 -1.24
C GLU A 746 13.93 12.12 -0.84
N PHE A 747 14.87 13.04 -0.99
CA PHE A 747 14.67 14.47 -0.72
C PHE A 747 15.46 15.35 -1.70
N ALA A 748 15.13 16.63 -1.77
CA ALA A 748 15.87 17.59 -2.60
C ALA A 748 17.09 18.13 -1.84
N GLY A 749 18.29 17.80 -2.35
CA GLY A 749 19.57 18.35 -1.88
C GLY A 749 19.90 19.66 -2.58
N LEU A 750 20.48 20.59 -1.83
CA LEU A 750 21.11 21.82 -2.30
C LEU A 750 22.58 21.70 -1.96
N ASP A 751 23.40 21.48 -2.96
CA ASP A 751 24.79 21.10 -2.76
C ASP A 751 25.72 22.10 -3.40
N PHE A 752 26.83 22.40 -2.73
CA PHE A 752 27.89 23.22 -3.30
C PHE A 752 29.28 22.72 -2.88
N GLU A 753 30.28 23.08 -3.68
CA GLU A 753 31.69 22.85 -3.40
C GLU A 753 32.50 24.00 -4.00
N LYS A 754 33.53 24.46 -3.29
CA LYS A 754 34.30 25.64 -3.65
C LYS A 754 35.76 25.54 -3.22
N THR A 755 36.67 26.00 -4.07
CA THR A 755 38.08 26.19 -3.72
C THR A 755 38.27 27.40 -2.80
N PHE A 756 39.26 27.35 -1.92
CA PHE A 756 39.65 28.49 -1.08
C PHE A 756 41.15 28.77 -1.21
N ARG A 757 41.58 29.96 -0.77
CA ARG A 757 42.96 30.41 -0.96
C ARG A 757 43.85 30.10 0.23
N SER A 758 43.35 30.30 1.44
CA SER A 758 44.14 30.24 2.67
C SER A 758 43.51 29.37 3.73
N HIS A 759 42.21 29.50 3.97
CA HIS A 759 41.54 28.76 5.04
C HIS A 759 40.11 28.37 4.65
N TYR A 760 39.65 27.19 5.07
CA TYR A 760 38.29 26.72 4.78
C TYR A 760 37.19 27.64 5.34
N HIS A 761 37.54 28.51 6.30
CA HIS A 761 36.63 29.54 6.80
C HIS A 761 36.14 30.49 5.69
N GLU A 762 36.89 30.67 4.60
CA GLU A 762 36.40 31.41 3.43
C GLU A 762 35.11 30.77 2.85
N VAL A 763 35.05 29.43 2.83
CA VAL A 763 33.89 28.68 2.37
C VAL A 763 32.82 28.58 3.46
N LEU A 764 33.22 28.48 4.73
CA LEU A 764 32.29 28.49 5.86
C LEU A 764 31.52 29.81 5.95
N GLU A 765 32.22 30.95 5.87
CA GLU A 765 31.62 32.29 5.84
C GLU A 765 30.73 32.49 4.61
N PHE A 766 31.16 31.96 3.45
CA PHE A 766 30.32 31.93 2.26
C PHE A 766 28.99 31.21 2.50
N ALA A 767 29.04 30.03 3.16
CA ALA A 767 27.87 29.24 3.48
C ALA A 767 26.97 29.89 4.55
N GLU A 768 27.57 30.53 5.56
CA GLU A 768 26.85 31.34 6.55
C GLU A 768 26.07 32.47 5.89
N ASN A 769 26.74 33.24 5.02
CA ASN A 769 26.12 34.34 4.29
C ASN A 769 25.03 33.86 3.33
N LEU A 770 25.22 32.71 2.68
CA LEU A 770 24.20 32.06 1.85
C LEU A 770 22.91 31.79 2.64
N LEU A 771 23.02 31.19 3.83
CA LEU A 771 21.84 30.85 4.65
C LEU A 771 21.19 32.11 5.22
N VAL A 772 21.97 33.08 5.70
CA VAL A 772 21.43 34.37 6.14
C VAL A 772 20.68 35.05 4.98
N PHE A 773 21.23 35.01 3.76
CA PHE A 773 20.57 35.55 2.57
C PHE A 773 19.23 34.85 2.29
N ILE A 774 19.22 33.52 2.20
CA ILE A 774 17.99 32.74 1.95
C ILE A 774 16.93 33.08 3.01
N LEU A 775 17.28 32.98 4.30
CA LEU A 775 16.32 33.15 5.39
C LEU A 775 15.79 34.60 5.47
N SER A 776 16.64 35.59 5.22
CA SER A 776 16.23 37.00 5.18
C SER A 776 15.31 37.29 4.00
N GLN A 777 15.65 36.78 2.81
CA GLN A 777 14.85 36.97 1.60
C GLN A 777 13.53 36.21 1.65
N LEU A 778 13.46 35.05 2.31
CA LEU A 778 12.19 34.37 2.56
C LEU A 778 11.25 35.22 3.42
N LYS A 779 11.76 35.82 4.50
CA LYS A 779 10.96 36.72 5.35
C LYS A 779 10.44 37.94 4.60
N GLU A 780 11.22 38.46 3.66
CA GLU A 780 10.86 39.65 2.89
C GLU A 780 9.90 39.33 1.73
N ARG A 781 10.30 38.41 0.84
CA ARG A 781 9.60 38.11 -0.42
C ARG A 781 8.37 37.22 -0.24
N TYR A 782 8.32 36.41 0.82
CA TYR A 782 7.25 35.42 1.07
C TYR A 782 6.44 35.70 2.33
N LYS A 783 6.44 36.94 2.84
CA LYS A 783 5.70 37.34 4.05
C LYS A 783 4.22 36.97 4.03
N ASP A 784 3.58 37.06 2.85
CA ASP A 784 2.15 36.77 2.70
C ASP A 784 1.88 35.25 2.81
N GLN A 785 2.75 34.42 2.21
CA GLN A 785 2.71 32.96 2.34
C GLN A 785 2.99 32.54 3.78
N ILE A 786 3.95 33.17 4.46
CA ILE A 786 4.23 32.92 5.89
C ILE A 786 2.97 33.24 6.72
N ALA A 787 2.33 34.38 6.48
CA ALA A 787 1.11 34.77 7.20
C ALA A 787 -0.06 33.78 6.97
N ILE A 788 -0.20 33.23 5.76
CA ILE A 788 -1.16 32.15 5.48
C ILE A 788 -0.85 30.92 6.34
N ILE A 789 0.40 30.47 6.35
CA ILE A 789 0.82 29.26 7.05
C ILE A 789 0.68 29.43 8.57
N GLN A 790 0.95 30.63 9.10
CA GLN A 790 0.82 30.96 10.52
C GLN A 790 -0.60 30.72 11.07
N LYS A 791 -1.64 30.80 10.23
CA LYS A 791 -3.02 30.50 10.65
C LYS A 791 -3.18 29.05 11.10
N SER A 792 -2.48 28.12 10.45
CA SER A 792 -2.52 26.68 10.78
C SER A 792 -1.33 26.24 11.65
N TYR A 793 -0.18 26.92 11.51
CA TYR A 793 1.08 26.59 12.18
C TYR A 793 1.68 27.86 12.80
N PRO A 794 1.30 28.22 14.05
CA PRO A 794 1.66 29.52 14.64
C PRO A 794 3.16 29.86 14.67
N LYS A 795 4.03 28.83 14.72
CA LYS A 795 5.50 28.99 14.72
C LYS A 795 6.08 29.54 13.41
N ALA A 796 5.33 29.55 12.31
CA ALA A 796 5.86 29.85 10.98
C ALA A 796 6.46 31.25 10.79
N GLY A 797 6.04 32.25 11.58
CA GLY A 797 6.64 33.60 11.54
C GLY A 797 7.46 33.96 12.77
N ASP A 798 7.77 32.99 13.63
CA ASP A 798 8.58 33.17 14.85
C ASP A 798 10.03 32.69 14.65
N PHE A 799 10.52 32.65 13.41
CA PHE A 799 11.91 32.29 13.14
C PHE A 799 12.81 33.50 13.45
N LYS A 800 13.79 33.37 14.33
CA LYS A 800 14.71 34.42 14.74
C LYS A 800 16.03 34.32 13.97
N LEU A 801 16.43 35.43 13.36
CA LEU A 801 17.73 35.58 12.73
C LEU A 801 18.64 36.41 13.64
N PRO A 802 19.97 36.24 13.56
CA PRO A 802 20.91 37.11 14.26
C PRO A 802 20.68 38.58 13.91
N LYS A 803 20.62 39.45 14.93
CA LYS A 803 20.26 40.87 14.78
C LYS A 803 21.29 41.68 13.98
N ASP A 804 22.54 41.26 14.02
CA ASP A 804 23.66 41.88 13.30
C ASP A 804 23.84 41.32 11.87
N GLY A 805 22.96 40.40 11.45
CA GLY A 805 23.02 39.76 10.14
C GLY A 805 24.18 38.78 9.97
N LYS A 806 24.86 38.37 11.06
CA LYS A 806 25.96 37.40 11.01
C LYS A 806 25.58 36.12 11.73
N ALA A 807 25.86 34.98 11.11
CA ALA A 807 25.61 33.68 11.73
C ALA A 807 26.38 33.55 13.05
N LEU A 808 25.73 33.06 14.10
CA LEU A 808 26.42 32.70 15.34
C LEU A 808 27.24 31.44 15.06
N ARG A 809 28.58 31.54 15.13
CA ARG A 809 29.50 30.41 15.02
C ARG A 809 30.08 30.09 16.40
N LEU A 810 30.02 28.82 16.78
CA LEU A 810 30.64 28.27 17.98
C LEU A 810 31.50 27.07 17.60
N ASN A 811 32.54 26.74 18.35
CA ASN A 811 33.16 25.42 18.19
C ASN A 811 32.27 24.35 18.83
N TYR A 812 32.42 23.11 18.40
CA TYR A 812 31.71 21.95 18.94
C TYR A 812 31.82 21.89 20.47
N MET A 813 33.03 22.06 21.02
CA MET A 813 33.25 22.02 22.46
C MET A 813 32.65 23.21 23.21
N ASP A 814 32.45 24.35 22.56
CA ASP A 814 31.72 25.48 23.16
C ASP A 814 30.23 25.11 23.29
N GLY A 815 29.65 24.42 22.30
CA GLY A 815 28.31 23.85 22.37
C GLY A 815 28.16 22.78 23.46
N VAL A 816 29.14 21.88 23.57
CA VAL A 816 29.21 20.86 24.64
C VAL A 816 29.29 21.52 26.02
N ALA A 817 30.07 22.59 26.18
CA ALA A 817 30.15 23.34 27.43
C ALA A 817 28.80 23.96 27.82
N LEU A 818 28.05 24.53 26.85
CA LEU A 818 26.71 25.06 27.11
C LEU A 818 25.73 23.97 27.56
N LEU A 819 25.79 22.78 26.97
CA LEU A 819 24.98 21.63 27.38
C LEU A 819 25.33 21.17 28.80
N LYS A 820 26.62 21.12 29.12
CA LYS A 820 27.12 20.78 30.46
C LYS A 820 26.66 21.79 31.52
N GLU A 821 26.74 23.08 31.21
CA GLU A 821 26.23 24.16 32.07
C GLU A 821 24.72 24.02 32.32
N ALA A 822 23.96 23.52 31.34
CA ALA A 822 22.53 23.24 31.45
C ALA A 822 22.22 21.90 32.15
N GLY A 823 23.22 21.19 32.69
CA GLY A 823 23.05 19.95 33.44
C GLY A 823 22.88 18.69 32.59
N VAL A 824 23.25 18.72 31.30
CA VAL A 824 23.24 17.54 30.43
C VAL A 824 24.51 16.72 30.65
N ASP A 825 24.37 15.40 30.73
CA ASP A 825 25.53 14.50 30.68
C ASP A 825 26.12 14.49 29.28
N VAL A 826 27.33 15.02 29.15
CA VAL A 826 28.09 15.14 27.91
C VAL A 826 29.38 14.31 27.93
N SER A 827 29.47 13.34 28.83
CA SER A 827 30.72 12.61 29.09
C SER A 827 31.22 11.84 27.86
N GLU A 828 30.34 11.35 26.99
CA GLU A 828 30.70 10.70 25.72
C GLU A 828 31.28 11.70 24.70
N GLN A 829 30.71 12.90 24.62
CA GLN A 829 31.18 13.97 23.74
C GLN A 829 32.52 14.52 24.19
N GLU A 830 32.76 14.63 25.50
CA GLU A 830 34.07 14.99 26.07
C GLU A 830 35.15 13.93 25.79
N ARG A 831 34.76 12.66 25.62
CA ARG A 831 35.65 11.56 25.23
C ARG A 831 35.78 11.36 23.71
N PHE A 832 35.09 12.16 22.91
CA PHE A 832 35.06 12.05 21.43
C PHE A 832 34.51 10.72 20.92
N GLU A 833 33.68 10.03 21.71
CA GLU A 833 33.16 8.70 21.40
C GLU A 833 31.97 8.76 20.44
N ASN A 834 31.04 9.68 20.70
CA ASN A 834 29.78 9.83 19.97
C ASN A 834 29.49 11.30 19.64
N ASP A 835 28.67 11.51 18.60
CA ASP A 835 28.16 12.82 18.21
C ASP A 835 27.03 13.29 19.15
N LEU A 836 26.53 14.51 18.95
CA LEU A 836 25.36 15.04 19.66
C LEU A 836 24.12 14.19 19.36
N THR A 837 23.41 13.77 20.40
CA THR A 837 22.10 13.14 20.23
C THR A 837 21.05 14.17 19.82
N THR A 838 19.96 13.75 19.17
CA THR A 838 18.86 14.68 18.81
C THR A 838 18.27 15.43 20.01
N ALA A 839 18.29 14.84 21.21
CA ALA A 839 17.86 15.53 22.42
C ALA A 839 18.83 16.67 22.80
N MET A 840 20.14 16.42 22.68
CA MET A 840 21.19 17.42 22.88
C MET A 840 21.12 18.53 21.83
N GLU A 841 20.93 18.21 20.54
CA GLU A 841 20.76 19.20 19.47
C GLU A 841 19.62 20.18 19.80
N LYS A 842 18.45 19.65 20.17
CA LYS A 842 17.27 20.45 20.53
C LYS A 842 17.51 21.31 21.77
N GLN A 843 18.12 20.74 22.80
CA GLN A 843 18.42 21.46 24.03
C GLN A 843 19.44 22.58 23.79
N LEU A 844 20.48 22.32 23.00
CA LEU A 844 21.46 23.32 22.60
C LEU A 844 20.80 24.44 21.79
N GLY A 845 19.92 24.11 20.85
CA GLY A 845 19.14 25.10 20.11
C GLY A 845 18.29 26.00 21.00
N GLN A 846 17.65 25.42 22.03
CA GLN A 846 16.89 26.19 23.02
C GLN A 846 17.80 27.14 23.83
N ILE A 847 18.94 26.64 24.32
CA ILE A 847 19.94 27.45 25.03
C ILE A 847 20.43 28.60 24.16
N ILE A 848 20.71 28.33 22.88
CA ILE A 848 21.18 29.34 21.93
C ILE A 848 20.09 30.37 21.66
N ARG A 849 18.84 29.95 21.48
CA ARG A 849 17.71 30.87 21.32
C ARG A 849 17.55 31.79 22.54
N ASP A 850 17.66 31.25 23.74
CA ASP A 850 17.49 32.02 24.98
C ASP A 850 18.67 32.96 25.26
N LYS A 851 19.90 32.53 24.97
CA LYS A 851 21.13 33.29 25.25
C LYS A 851 21.48 34.30 24.16
N TYR A 852 21.27 33.96 22.89
CA TYR A 852 21.72 34.73 21.73
C TYR A 852 20.58 35.23 20.82
N ASP A 853 19.32 34.94 21.15
CA ASP A 853 18.13 35.44 20.43
C ASP A 853 18.12 35.06 18.94
N THR A 854 18.61 33.86 18.60
CA THR A 854 18.66 33.33 17.22
C THR A 854 18.20 31.87 17.16
N ASP A 855 17.51 31.49 16.09
CA ASP A 855 17.19 30.09 15.76
C ASP A 855 18.21 29.46 14.80
N PHE A 856 19.15 30.26 14.27
CA PHE A 856 20.15 29.83 13.31
C PHE A 856 21.56 30.02 13.88
N TYR A 857 22.35 28.94 13.87
CA TYR A 857 23.74 28.93 14.32
C TYR A 857 24.54 27.83 13.62
N VAL A 858 25.86 27.91 13.76
CA VAL A 858 26.85 27.01 13.17
C VAL A 858 27.73 26.45 14.28
N LEU A 859 27.94 25.14 14.27
CA LEU A 859 29.00 24.50 15.04
C LEU A 859 30.17 24.18 14.10
N ASP A 860 31.37 24.57 14.48
CA ASP A 860 32.63 24.29 13.77
C ASP A 860 33.50 23.34 14.60
N LYS A 861 34.54 22.76 14.01
CA LYS A 861 35.54 21.92 14.71
C LYS A 861 34.95 20.68 15.36
N PHE A 862 34.19 19.87 14.61
CA PHE A 862 33.69 18.60 15.14
C PHE A 862 34.79 17.55 15.31
N PRO A 863 34.59 16.55 16.21
CA PRO A 863 35.51 15.45 16.40
C PRO A 863 35.77 14.66 15.11
N MET A 864 37.02 14.30 14.83
CA MET A 864 37.38 13.55 13.61
C MET A 864 36.80 12.12 13.58
N ALA A 865 36.57 11.53 14.76
CA ALA A 865 36.05 10.18 14.90
C ALA A 865 34.68 9.99 14.23
N VAL A 866 33.79 10.99 14.33
CA VAL A 866 32.40 10.93 13.85
C VAL A 866 32.23 11.39 12.40
N ARG A 867 33.30 11.86 11.74
CA ARG A 867 33.24 12.41 10.38
C ARG A 867 33.65 11.42 9.29
N PRO A 868 33.18 11.59 8.04
CA PRO A 868 33.53 10.70 6.92
C PRO A 868 35.02 10.76 6.55
N PHE A 869 35.51 9.74 5.83
CA PHE A 869 36.92 9.57 5.46
C PHE A 869 37.51 10.75 4.68
N TYR A 870 36.73 11.44 3.86
CA TYR A 870 37.19 12.57 3.04
C TYR A 870 37.35 13.88 3.83
N THR A 871 37.14 13.88 5.15
CA THR A 871 37.18 15.07 5.99
C THR A 871 38.62 15.43 6.37
N LYS A 872 39.01 16.69 6.18
CA LYS A 872 40.35 17.17 6.59
C LYS A 872 40.46 17.29 8.11
N ALA A 873 41.50 16.70 8.69
CA ALA A 873 41.81 16.85 10.12
C ALA A 873 42.21 18.29 10.47
N CYS A 874 41.93 18.71 11.70
CA CYS A 874 42.35 20.02 12.19
C CYS A 874 43.88 20.01 12.42
N PRO A 875 44.64 20.96 11.85
CA PRO A 875 46.10 20.94 11.97
C PRO A 875 46.61 21.27 13.37
N GLN A 876 45.81 21.96 14.21
CA GLN A 876 46.18 22.29 15.58
C GLN A 876 45.95 21.13 16.57
N ASP A 877 44.90 20.35 16.34
CA ASP A 877 44.56 19.18 17.17
C ASP A 877 43.87 18.11 16.30
N PRO A 878 44.55 17.00 15.97
CA PRO A 878 44.03 15.99 15.05
C PRO A 878 42.84 15.19 15.61
N ARG A 879 42.49 15.37 16.89
CA ARG A 879 41.24 14.83 17.45
C ARG A 879 40.01 15.53 16.86
N PHE A 880 40.18 16.76 16.36
CA PHE A 880 39.15 17.53 15.68
C PHE A 880 39.38 17.54 14.17
N SER A 881 38.37 18.00 13.46
CA SER A 881 38.36 18.12 12.00
C SER A 881 37.96 19.53 11.58
N ASN A 882 38.27 19.88 10.34
CA ASN A 882 37.79 21.11 9.70
C ASN A 882 36.39 20.90 9.11
N SER A 883 35.46 20.44 9.94
CA SER A 883 34.06 20.19 9.58
C SER A 883 33.10 21.02 10.43
N TYR A 884 31.92 21.27 9.89
CA TYR A 884 30.94 22.18 10.44
C TYR A 884 29.51 21.72 10.09
N ASP A 885 28.59 21.92 11.03
CA ASP A 885 27.17 21.67 10.83
C ASP A 885 26.36 22.93 11.14
N PHE A 886 25.30 23.14 10.38
CA PHE A 886 24.40 24.28 10.52
C PHE A 886 23.08 23.81 11.09
N PHE A 887 22.55 24.58 12.04
CA PHE A 887 21.38 24.22 12.80
C PHE A 887 20.29 25.27 12.64
N MET A 888 19.05 24.80 12.50
CA MET A 888 17.84 25.63 12.57
C MET A 888 16.92 25.07 13.64
N ARG A 889 16.55 25.89 14.64
CA ARG A 889 15.71 25.47 15.78
C ARG A 889 16.26 24.23 16.51
N GLY A 890 17.58 24.14 16.65
CA GLY A 890 18.25 23.02 17.33
C GLY A 890 18.22 21.71 16.55
N GLU A 891 18.09 21.76 15.23
CA GLU A 891 18.09 20.58 14.36
C GLU A 891 18.99 20.83 13.15
N GLU A 892 19.78 19.83 12.78
CA GLU A 892 20.75 19.90 11.68
C GLU A 892 20.07 20.04 10.30
N ILE A 893 20.50 21.04 9.53
CA ILE A 893 20.05 21.32 8.15
C ILE A 893 21.12 21.18 7.07
N MET A 894 22.40 21.27 7.45
CA MET A 894 23.55 21.13 6.57
C MET A 894 24.70 20.51 7.34
N SER A 895 25.41 19.59 6.68
CA SER A 895 26.74 19.17 7.09
C SER A 895 27.76 19.50 5.99
N GLY A 896 28.93 19.98 6.39
CA GLY A 896 29.99 20.41 5.49
C GLY A 896 31.38 20.27 6.09
N ALA A 897 32.40 20.32 5.25
CA ALA A 897 33.78 20.28 5.70
C ALA A 897 34.75 20.76 4.62
N GLN A 898 35.96 21.12 5.06
CA GLN A 898 37.14 21.01 4.22
C GLN A 898 37.37 19.54 3.86
N ARG A 899 37.63 19.30 2.57
CA ARG A 899 37.93 17.97 2.05
C ARG A 899 39.43 17.74 2.00
N ILE A 900 39.83 16.48 2.07
CA ILE A 900 41.22 16.08 1.81
C ILE A 900 41.48 16.19 0.31
N ASN A 901 42.43 17.03 -0.08
CA ASN A 901 42.79 17.26 -1.48
C ASN A 901 44.11 16.57 -1.90
N ASP A 902 44.91 16.08 -0.94
CA ASP A 902 46.11 15.29 -1.19
C ASP A 902 45.75 13.80 -1.32
N ILE A 903 46.21 13.15 -2.38
CA ILE A 903 45.85 11.75 -2.66
C ILE A 903 46.36 10.78 -1.59
N LYS A 904 47.57 10.98 -1.05
CA LYS A 904 48.15 10.04 -0.09
C LYS A 904 47.40 10.11 1.23
N GLU A 905 47.13 11.33 1.69
CA GLU A 905 46.32 11.55 2.89
C GLU A 905 44.89 10.99 2.72
N LEU A 906 44.31 11.11 1.53
CA LEU A 906 42.97 10.58 1.24
C LEU A 906 42.95 9.05 1.30
N GLU A 907 43.91 8.38 0.68
CA GLU A 907 44.07 6.92 0.72
C GLU A 907 44.33 6.42 2.15
N GLU A 908 45.17 7.12 2.93
CA GLU A 908 45.43 6.81 4.33
C GLU A 908 44.15 6.94 5.20
N SER A 909 43.37 8.01 4.98
CA SER A 909 42.11 8.24 5.70
C SER A 909 41.03 7.22 5.34
N MET A 910 40.97 6.79 4.07
CA MET A 910 40.11 5.69 3.63
C MET A 910 40.43 4.39 4.37
N ILE A 911 41.71 4.01 4.40
CA ILE A 911 42.17 2.80 5.10
C ILE A 911 41.85 2.88 6.59
N ALA A 912 42.08 4.04 7.22
CA ALA A 912 41.77 4.26 8.63
C ALA A 912 40.27 4.14 8.96
N LYS A 913 39.39 4.40 7.99
CA LYS A 913 37.92 4.27 8.11
C LYS A 913 37.40 2.91 7.59
N GLY A 914 38.29 1.97 7.26
CA GLY A 914 37.93 0.62 6.84
C GLY A 914 37.51 0.48 5.38
N LEU A 915 37.85 1.44 4.53
CA LEU A 915 37.62 1.40 3.08
C LEU A 915 38.90 0.96 2.36
N ASP A 916 38.76 0.18 1.29
CA ASP A 916 39.89 -0.17 0.41
C ASP A 916 39.96 0.80 -0.78
N PRO A 917 41.01 1.63 -0.90
CA PRO A 917 41.20 2.53 -2.03
C PRO A 917 41.26 1.84 -3.40
N LYS A 918 41.48 0.52 -3.43
CA LYS A 918 41.55 -0.27 -4.68
C LYS A 918 40.22 -0.84 -5.12
N GLU A 919 39.14 -0.65 -4.36
CA GLU A 919 37.81 -1.02 -4.81
C GLU A 919 37.44 -0.29 -6.10
N GLU A 920 36.82 -1.01 -7.04
CA GLU A 920 36.46 -0.48 -8.37
C GLU A 920 35.62 0.81 -8.28
N GLY A 921 34.82 0.96 -7.22
CA GLY A 921 33.98 2.13 -7.00
C GLY A 921 34.71 3.44 -6.68
N PHE A 922 35.97 3.38 -6.24
CA PHE A 922 36.74 4.56 -5.85
C PHE A 922 37.81 4.97 -6.86
N GLU A 923 38.15 4.12 -7.83
CA GLU A 923 39.26 4.39 -8.74
C GLU A 923 39.03 5.68 -9.56
N ASP A 924 37.83 5.89 -10.09
CA ASP A 924 37.50 7.12 -10.84
C ASP A 924 37.60 8.38 -9.95
N TYR A 925 37.16 8.26 -8.69
CA TYR A 925 37.24 9.36 -7.72
C TYR A 925 38.69 9.67 -7.38
N LEU A 926 39.49 8.68 -7.00
CA LEU A 926 40.91 8.85 -6.64
C LEU A 926 41.76 9.30 -7.82
N ALA A 927 41.46 8.82 -9.03
CA ALA A 927 42.14 9.25 -10.26
C ALA A 927 42.01 10.75 -10.51
N ALA A 928 40.90 11.39 -10.08
CA ALA A 928 40.76 12.84 -10.16
C ALA A 928 41.77 13.56 -9.25
N PHE A 929 42.03 13.06 -8.04
CA PHE A 929 42.97 13.67 -7.10
C PHE A 929 44.44 13.41 -7.46
N ARG A 930 44.74 12.28 -8.12
CA ARG A 930 46.08 11.98 -8.66
C ARG A 930 46.55 12.98 -9.73
N GLN A 931 45.61 13.66 -10.38
CA GLN A 931 45.90 14.71 -11.37
C GLN A 931 46.20 16.07 -10.72
N GLY A 932 46.07 16.18 -9.41
CA GLY A 932 46.16 17.42 -8.65
C GLY A 932 44.77 17.99 -8.36
N CYS A 933 44.52 18.31 -7.09
CA CYS A 933 43.25 18.89 -6.66
C CYS A 933 43.53 20.08 -5.71
N PRO A 934 42.99 21.28 -5.98
CA PRO A 934 43.18 22.43 -5.11
C PRO A 934 42.48 22.23 -3.75
N PRO A 935 42.90 22.92 -2.67
CA PRO A 935 42.18 22.93 -1.41
C PRO A 935 40.75 23.43 -1.59
N HIS A 936 39.78 22.67 -1.07
CA HIS A 936 38.37 22.95 -1.25
C HIS A 936 37.53 22.51 -0.04
N ALA A 937 36.35 23.10 0.06
CA ALA A 937 35.35 22.78 1.05
C ALA A 937 33.96 22.93 0.45
N GLY A 938 32.95 22.37 1.12
CA GLY A 938 31.59 22.39 0.62
C GLY A 938 30.58 22.01 1.68
N GLY A 939 29.34 21.87 1.24
CA GLY A 939 28.22 21.47 2.10
C GLY A 939 27.06 20.94 1.27
N GLY A 940 26.24 20.11 1.91
CA GLY A 940 24.97 19.64 1.37
C GLY A 940 23.83 20.00 2.30
N LEU A 941 22.83 20.70 1.79
CA LEU A 941 21.64 21.11 2.54
C LEU A 941 20.42 20.32 2.12
N GLY A 942 19.58 19.95 3.10
CA GLY A 942 18.25 19.40 2.80
C GLY A 942 17.24 20.52 2.60
N LEU A 943 16.78 20.76 1.35
CA LEU A 943 15.76 21.79 1.07
C LEU A 943 14.52 21.61 1.94
N ASN A 944 14.03 20.37 2.03
CA ASN A 944 12.82 20.06 2.80
C ASN A 944 13.02 20.35 4.30
N ARG A 945 14.22 20.11 4.85
CA ARG A 945 14.54 20.43 6.25
C ARG A 945 14.57 21.95 6.49
N ILE A 946 15.16 22.72 5.57
CA ILE A 946 15.14 24.20 5.66
C ILE A 946 13.71 24.70 5.75
N VAL A 947 12.83 24.26 4.82
CA VAL A 947 11.41 24.66 4.81
C VAL A 947 10.71 24.23 6.10
N MET A 948 10.90 22.98 6.53
CA MET A 948 10.29 22.44 7.74
C MET A 948 10.65 23.28 8.98
N PHE A 949 11.94 23.53 9.21
CA PHE A 949 12.39 24.22 10.43
C PHE A 949 12.19 25.74 10.36
N PHE A 950 12.32 26.36 9.18
CA PHE A 950 11.99 27.76 8.98
C PHE A 950 10.54 28.04 9.40
N LEU A 951 9.61 27.21 8.91
CA LEU A 951 8.17 27.34 9.17
C LEU A 951 7.72 26.68 10.48
N GLY A 952 8.61 26.02 11.22
CA GLY A 952 8.27 25.30 12.45
C GLY A 952 7.25 24.18 12.24
N LEU A 953 7.28 23.51 11.08
CA LEU A 953 6.38 22.40 10.76
C LEU A 953 6.76 21.16 11.58
N PRO A 954 5.76 20.39 12.08
CA PRO A 954 6.02 19.25 12.96
C PRO A 954 6.54 18.00 12.22
N ASN A 955 6.45 17.94 10.90
CA ASN A 955 6.83 16.77 10.12
C ASN A 955 7.36 17.16 8.73
N ILE A 956 8.50 16.59 8.33
CA ILE A 956 9.15 16.87 7.04
C ILE A 956 8.27 16.56 5.84
N ARG A 957 7.32 15.62 5.98
CA ARG A 957 6.37 15.25 4.92
C ARG A 957 5.46 16.41 4.49
N LEU A 958 5.24 17.40 5.37
CA LEU A 958 4.48 18.60 5.04
C LEU A 958 5.27 19.51 4.08
N SER A 959 6.59 19.52 4.22
CA SER A 959 7.52 20.30 3.40
C SER A 959 7.97 19.61 2.10
N SER A 960 7.47 18.39 1.83
CA SER A 960 7.76 17.63 0.61
C SER A 960 6.49 17.47 -0.22
N LEU A 961 6.58 17.72 -1.54
CA LEU A 961 5.42 17.69 -2.42
C LEU A 961 4.80 16.28 -2.49
N PHE A 962 5.62 15.28 -2.74
CA PHE A 962 5.25 13.85 -2.76
C PHE A 962 6.28 13.08 -1.92
N PRO A 963 6.06 12.95 -0.60
CA PRO A 963 7.07 12.37 0.27
C PRO A 963 7.33 10.89 -0.06
N ARG A 964 8.60 10.49 0.07
CA ARG A 964 9.06 9.11 0.01
C ARG A 964 9.73 8.73 1.32
N ASP A 965 9.29 7.63 1.89
CA ASP A 965 9.82 7.06 3.12
C ASP A 965 9.71 5.52 3.03
N PRO A 966 10.24 4.74 4.00
CA PRO A 966 10.21 3.28 3.92
C PRO A 966 8.80 2.68 3.79
N GLN A 967 7.76 3.40 4.21
CA GLN A 967 6.37 2.95 4.21
C GLN A 967 5.52 3.60 3.10
N ARG A 968 6.03 4.61 2.38
CA ARG A 968 5.30 5.37 1.38
C ARG A 968 6.06 5.47 0.05
N LEU A 969 5.49 4.80 -0.96
CA LEU A 969 5.94 4.85 -2.36
C LEU A 969 4.88 5.43 -3.32
N ARG A 970 3.67 5.77 -2.82
CA ARG A 970 2.56 6.32 -3.59
C ARG A 970 1.74 7.30 -2.74
N PRO A 971 1.03 8.27 -3.35
CA PRO A 971 1.33 8.94 -4.62
C PRO A 971 2.65 9.72 -4.58
#